data_AF-A0A3E3IEI8-F1
#
_entry.id   AF-A0A3E3IEI8-F1
#
_cell.length_a   1.000
_cell.length_b   1.000
_cell.length_c   1.000
_cell.angle_alpha   90.00
_cell.angle_beta   90.00
_cell.angle_gamma   90.00
#
_symmetry.space_group_name_H-M   'P 1'
#
loop_
_entity.id
_entity.type
_entity.pdbx_description
1 polymer ?
#
loop_
_entity_poly.entity_id
_entity_poly.type
_entity_poly.pdbx_seq_one_letter_code
_entity_poly.pdbx_strand_id
1 'polypeptide(L)'
;MASNQKHHGPPTVHYNMQEVSSTIVPDLSGSGYAGVIRGIDRGGAYMEQDLVFGRQLPVLTLTGGEKGGYLQLPDGCIQKGEGITVSFYVRISELADYTALFSFGRDNCFYLSALPSDESPDYIRLSPGATSGGRSQEAALSDWVPMRKNTWFHTVVTFAADLPAPLCLYLDGRPAGSTAHRRMDADALSGCTDCFFGYGFLSQNPAAMSVTDIRIFPRVLEEEEISTLFRLSDQARLSLEMDTVCALFSERMTLLPPLPDAGALGAAIRAEIITTDTITEDFQLLRPASGSPDACGSIRFVLSYHDETLEKTVSFLIPALPSDDILLQEDMADVKIPFPGHVSADLYLPRKGSNGASFRWESSDPEHLSGTGKIIRPQKAPLEILMTLHASLGKASAKREFPITLYPVYGQKKPVHKQSSPNPGSAVPNRSSSVTGRKPSVPMHIPHRQAGTVSLKDVALLDQSLFGGNQKRCLDYLALLDCDRMLYNFRKAFGQDTCNALPPGGWEEPAGLLRGHSTGHFLSALAYAYASTHDSFWKEKALYLIRELRRLQLLSAGDPAAFATACTPRNAAQSLWSRDPSCWGEGYLSAYPPDQFALLEQFTPYATIWAPYYTLHKLLAGFLDCYLQLDCKTALDCAEGIGLWVYRRLSPTSAGQRAKMWGMYIAGEYGGMNESLSLLFQLTGKQCYREAAAMFDNTQVFDGLAQGLDTITGLHANQHIPQMIGAMQEFIATGEAHYYRTAKNFWELVTAHYAYSIGGVGRGENFKEPDILAANIESDRNCETCAAYNMLKLTGMLSCYSPGDSRFMDYYERTLYNQIAASQNPLVRPGAHHGVTYMLPIGPGARREYSNDYEDFTCCHGTGMENHVRYSEHIYHMGEDGGLYIQLYLSSSFRWEQKGVTLTQTADFPAFESVFTIDRAARLKLYFRIPYWCRDSFSLSVNGVQQTLRYAADNANTDSGISDSDISDAAVSDGDIFPEDTFCGVDSMTDKCGGYAVLERDFAAGDKITVQLPHRLHLCYTPDSYEAMPAASLMYGPFVMTALASGTEWITLSLPPEPEAAFVMAEENGMPVLWYDNLKFVPMYAAHNTPYHTYFKINLL
;
A
#
# COMPACT_ATOMS: atom_id res chain seq x y z
N MET A 1 -0.96 12.20 -39.93
CA MET A 1 -1.79 13.01 -39.00
C MET A 1 -1.98 14.47 -39.44
N ALA A 2 -1.11 15.05 -40.29
CA ALA A 2 -1.18 16.48 -40.67
C ALA A 2 -2.20 16.90 -41.75
N SER A 3 -2.92 15.98 -42.42
CA SER A 3 -3.87 16.37 -43.49
C SER A 3 -5.31 16.63 -43.02
N ASN A 4 -5.74 16.08 -41.87
CA ASN A 4 -7.16 16.17 -41.43
C ASN A 4 -7.40 17.22 -40.33
N GLN A 5 -6.37 17.75 -39.66
CA GLN A 5 -6.53 18.86 -38.69
C GLN A 5 -6.99 20.18 -39.34
N LYS A 6 -6.91 20.29 -40.68
CA LYS A 6 -7.34 21.49 -41.42
C LYS A 6 -8.85 21.77 -41.36
N HIS A 7 -9.67 20.78 -40.99
CA HIS A 7 -11.12 20.89 -41.10
C HIS A 7 -11.86 21.25 -39.81
N HIS A 8 -11.24 21.20 -38.61
CA HIS A 8 -11.97 21.41 -37.34
C HIS A 8 -11.19 22.20 -36.27
N GLY A 9 -9.92 22.57 -36.49
CA GLY A 9 -9.08 23.26 -35.50
C GLY A 9 -8.63 22.36 -34.33
N PRO A 10 -7.73 22.84 -33.44
CA PRO A 10 -7.23 22.04 -32.32
C PRO A 10 -8.25 21.95 -31.17
N PRO A 11 -8.41 20.79 -30.51
CA PRO A 11 -9.19 20.68 -29.28
C PRO A 11 -8.42 21.31 -28.09
N THR A 12 -9.15 21.70 -27.04
CA THR A 12 -8.59 22.14 -25.74
C THR A 12 -8.20 20.95 -24.85
N VAL A 13 -8.82 19.79 -25.08
CA VAL A 13 -8.49 18.54 -24.39
C VAL A 13 -8.53 17.41 -25.40
N HIS A 14 -7.48 16.57 -25.43
CA HIS A 14 -7.46 15.39 -26.28
C HIS A 14 -6.89 14.17 -25.55
N TYR A 15 -7.74 13.17 -25.29
CA TYR A 15 -7.35 11.87 -24.74
C TYR A 15 -7.61 10.76 -25.74
N ASN A 16 -6.57 10.29 -26.42
CA ASN A 16 -6.68 9.14 -27.33
C ASN A 16 -6.47 7.79 -26.63
N MET A 17 -6.35 7.80 -25.29
CA MET A 17 -6.08 6.63 -24.45
C MET A 17 -4.74 5.92 -24.73
N GLN A 18 -3.83 6.57 -25.47
CA GLN A 18 -2.45 6.11 -25.64
C GLN A 18 -1.59 6.59 -24.48
N GLU A 19 -0.52 5.85 -24.18
CA GLU A 19 0.48 6.20 -23.16
C GLU A 19 -0.12 6.45 -21.74
N VAL A 20 -1.29 5.86 -21.46
CA VAL A 20 -1.84 5.79 -20.11
C VAL A 20 -0.91 4.94 -19.26
N SER A 21 -0.24 5.57 -18.30
CA SER A 21 0.76 4.91 -17.44
C SER A 21 0.14 4.15 -16.28
N SER A 22 -0.96 4.67 -15.70
CA SER A 22 -1.86 3.97 -14.77
C SER A 22 -3.24 4.62 -14.69
N THR A 23 -3.46 5.55 -13.75
CA THR A 23 -4.63 6.41 -13.61
C THR A 23 -4.49 7.67 -14.46
N ILE A 24 -3.28 8.10 -14.79
CA ILE A 24 -3.08 9.35 -15.50
C ILE A 24 -3.30 9.16 -17.01
N VAL A 25 -4.20 9.96 -17.57
CA VAL A 25 -4.50 10.02 -19.00
C VAL A 25 -3.86 11.28 -19.58
N PRO A 26 -2.79 11.16 -20.39
CA PRO A 26 -2.09 12.30 -20.96
C PRO A 26 -2.98 13.15 -21.87
N ASP A 27 -2.86 14.48 -21.77
CA ASP A 27 -3.50 15.44 -22.67
C ASP A 27 -2.63 15.73 -23.89
N LEU A 28 -3.10 15.30 -25.07
CA LEU A 28 -2.39 15.49 -26.34
C LEU A 28 -2.71 16.82 -27.03
N SER A 29 -3.58 17.65 -26.45
CA SER A 29 -3.86 18.99 -26.99
C SER A 29 -2.68 19.96 -26.82
N GLY A 30 -1.80 19.68 -25.84
CA GLY A 30 -0.75 20.60 -25.41
C GLY A 30 -1.19 21.62 -24.36
N SER A 31 -2.42 21.51 -23.83
CA SER A 31 -2.97 22.44 -22.84
C SER A 31 -2.65 22.06 -21.39
N GLY A 32 -2.06 20.88 -21.15
CA GLY A 32 -1.62 20.44 -19.83
C GLY A 32 -2.75 19.92 -18.93
N TYR A 33 -3.89 19.55 -19.50
CA TYR A 33 -5.05 19.06 -18.74
C TYR A 33 -5.06 17.54 -18.63
N ALA A 34 -4.04 16.92 -18.03
CA ALA A 34 -4.03 15.47 -17.86
C ALA A 34 -5.22 14.98 -17.01
N GLY A 35 -5.92 13.95 -17.48
CA GLY A 35 -7.03 13.32 -16.77
C GLY A 35 -6.57 12.28 -15.74
N VAL A 36 -7.45 11.92 -14.82
CA VAL A 36 -7.20 10.93 -13.76
C VAL A 36 -8.34 9.91 -13.70
N ILE A 37 -8.03 8.63 -13.91
CA ILE A 37 -8.96 7.51 -13.79
C ILE A 37 -9.14 7.19 -12.30
N ARG A 38 -10.37 7.29 -11.81
CA ARG A 38 -10.78 6.95 -10.45
C ARG A 38 -11.28 5.52 -10.39
N GLY A 39 -11.10 4.88 -9.23
CA GLY A 39 -11.60 3.54 -8.94
C GLY A 39 -10.79 2.40 -9.55
N ILE A 40 -9.62 2.65 -10.15
CA ILE A 40 -8.74 1.60 -10.72
C ILE A 40 -8.28 0.62 -9.63
N ASP A 41 -7.97 1.15 -8.44
CA ASP A 41 -7.45 0.47 -7.24
C ASP A 41 -8.39 -0.61 -6.71
N ARG A 42 -9.68 -0.46 -6.97
CA ARG A 42 -10.74 -1.41 -6.58
C ARG A 42 -11.31 -2.22 -7.75
N GLY A 43 -10.61 -2.26 -8.89
CA GLY A 43 -11.06 -2.94 -10.11
C GLY A 43 -12.21 -2.25 -10.83
N GLY A 44 -12.41 -0.96 -10.58
CA GLY A 44 -13.46 -0.13 -11.16
C GLY A 44 -13.21 0.30 -12.61
N ALA A 45 -11.95 0.28 -13.05
CA ALA A 45 -11.55 0.64 -14.40
C ALA A 45 -10.28 -0.13 -14.81
N TYR A 46 -10.04 -0.28 -16.11
CA TYR A 46 -8.80 -0.84 -16.66
C TYR A 46 -8.62 -0.44 -18.14
N MET A 47 -7.39 -0.56 -18.64
CA MET A 47 -7.06 -0.31 -20.05
C MET A 47 -7.03 -1.62 -20.83
N GLU A 48 -7.58 -1.61 -22.05
CA GLU A 48 -7.49 -2.75 -22.98
C GLU A 48 -7.35 -2.29 -24.44
N GLN A 49 -7.11 -3.23 -25.35
CA GLN A 49 -7.18 -3.00 -26.79
C GLN A 49 -8.50 -3.55 -27.32
N ASP A 50 -9.27 -2.74 -28.05
CA ASP A 50 -10.54 -3.17 -28.64
C ASP A 50 -10.66 -2.75 -30.10
N LEU A 51 -11.52 -3.44 -30.85
CA LEU A 51 -11.81 -3.19 -32.25
C LEU A 51 -12.94 -2.16 -32.37
N VAL A 52 -12.58 -0.89 -32.43
CA VAL A 52 -13.51 0.23 -32.58
C VAL A 52 -13.73 0.51 -34.07
N PHE A 53 -14.92 0.18 -34.59
CA PHE A 53 -15.27 0.36 -36.02
C PHE A 53 -14.24 -0.23 -36.99
N GLY A 54 -13.73 -1.42 -36.69
CA GLY A 54 -12.74 -2.12 -37.52
C GLY A 54 -11.29 -1.64 -37.35
N ARG A 55 -11.02 -0.78 -36.35
CA ARG A 55 -9.68 -0.30 -36.01
C ARG A 55 -9.32 -0.73 -34.61
N GLN A 56 -8.12 -1.28 -34.42
CA GLN A 56 -7.62 -1.63 -33.10
C GLN A 56 -7.15 -0.35 -32.39
N LEU A 57 -7.79 0.00 -31.28
CA LEU A 57 -7.51 1.20 -30.48
C LEU A 57 -7.38 0.83 -29.00
N PRO A 58 -6.53 1.55 -28.22
CA PRO A 58 -6.59 1.49 -26.78
C PRO A 58 -7.91 2.09 -26.28
N VAL A 59 -8.53 1.45 -25.30
CA VAL A 59 -9.80 1.89 -24.71
C VAL A 59 -9.72 1.84 -23.19
N LEU A 60 -10.34 2.81 -22.54
CA LEU A 60 -10.56 2.81 -21.11
C LEU A 60 -11.90 2.13 -20.82
N THR A 61 -11.87 1.01 -20.12
CA THR A 61 -13.08 0.26 -19.73
C THR A 61 -13.40 0.51 -18.26
N LEU A 62 -14.63 0.93 -18.00
CA LEU A 62 -15.22 1.21 -16.69
C LEU A 62 -16.21 0.09 -16.35
N THR A 63 -16.11 -0.49 -15.16
CA THR A 63 -16.90 -1.67 -14.77
C THR A 63 -18.30 -1.33 -14.23
N GLY A 64 -18.55 -0.07 -13.91
CA GLY A 64 -19.82 0.43 -13.39
C GLY A 64 -20.19 -0.03 -11.98
N GLY A 65 -21.33 0.45 -11.47
CA GLY A 65 -21.83 0.15 -10.13
C GLY A 65 -21.07 0.86 -9.00
N GLU A 66 -21.37 0.54 -7.73
CA GLU A 66 -20.80 1.25 -6.57
C GLU A 66 -19.26 1.25 -6.51
N LYS A 67 -18.64 0.18 -7.05
CA LYS A 67 -17.17 0.06 -7.14
C LYS A 67 -16.61 0.53 -8.48
N GLY A 68 -17.47 0.90 -9.44
CA GLY A 68 -17.07 1.34 -10.76
C GLY A 68 -16.11 2.53 -10.72
N GLY A 69 -15.29 2.62 -11.74
CA GLY A 69 -14.36 3.71 -11.98
C GLY A 69 -14.93 4.73 -12.95
N TYR A 70 -14.24 5.87 -13.07
CA TYR A 70 -14.61 6.95 -13.98
C TYR A 70 -13.38 7.80 -14.31
N LEU A 71 -13.41 8.54 -15.41
CA LEU A 71 -12.32 9.46 -15.75
C LEU A 71 -12.67 10.87 -15.28
N GLN A 72 -11.83 11.43 -14.41
CA GLN A 72 -11.93 12.80 -13.92
C GLN A 72 -10.99 13.73 -14.67
N LEU A 73 -11.49 14.88 -15.10
CA LEU A 73 -10.72 15.93 -15.75
C LEU A 73 -10.33 17.00 -14.71
N PRO A 74 -9.20 17.71 -14.89
CA PRO A 74 -8.76 18.74 -13.96
C PRO A 74 -9.68 19.97 -13.96
N ASP A 75 -9.80 20.62 -12.80
CA ASP A 75 -10.58 21.86 -12.64
C ASP A 75 -10.17 22.93 -13.67
N GLY A 76 -11.17 23.57 -14.27
CA GLY A 76 -10.96 24.65 -15.24
C GLY A 76 -10.49 24.19 -16.62
N CYS A 77 -10.57 22.90 -16.95
CA CYS A 77 -10.28 22.42 -18.32
C CYS A 77 -11.25 22.97 -19.37
N ILE A 78 -12.41 23.49 -18.95
CA ILE A 78 -13.39 24.18 -19.81
C ILE A 78 -13.19 25.69 -19.67
N GLN A 79 -12.90 26.35 -20.78
CA GLN A 79 -12.62 27.78 -20.85
C GLN A 79 -13.72 28.49 -21.65
N LYS A 80 -13.84 29.81 -21.45
CA LYS A 80 -14.77 30.64 -22.22
C LYS A 80 -14.46 30.56 -23.73
N GLY A 81 -15.49 30.41 -24.56
CA GLY A 81 -15.35 30.18 -26.02
C GLY A 81 -16.64 30.43 -26.81
N GLU A 82 -16.66 30.08 -28.10
CA GLU A 82 -17.83 30.22 -28.98
C GLU A 82 -18.76 28.98 -28.89
N GLY A 83 -18.98 28.50 -27.67
CA GLY A 83 -19.65 27.24 -27.38
C GLY A 83 -18.69 26.11 -27.00
N ILE A 84 -19.22 24.89 -26.95
CA ILE A 84 -18.46 23.68 -26.61
C ILE A 84 -18.92 22.51 -27.48
N THR A 85 -17.97 21.68 -27.91
CA THR A 85 -18.22 20.39 -28.56
C THR A 85 -17.45 19.30 -27.85
N VAL A 86 -18.14 18.22 -27.48
CA VAL A 86 -17.58 17.04 -26.82
C VAL A 86 -17.75 15.85 -27.76
N SER A 87 -16.64 15.23 -28.18
CA SER A 87 -16.63 14.10 -29.11
C SER A 87 -15.86 12.92 -28.52
N PHE A 88 -16.41 11.71 -28.62
CA PHE A 88 -15.74 10.49 -28.15
C PHE A 88 -16.39 9.23 -28.75
N TYR A 89 -15.65 8.12 -28.74
CA TYR A 89 -16.22 6.79 -29.01
C TYR A 89 -16.57 6.13 -27.69
N VAL A 90 -17.72 5.46 -27.64
CA VAL A 90 -18.17 4.77 -26.43
C VAL A 90 -18.90 3.47 -26.77
N ARG A 91 -18.75 2.48 -25.90
CA ARG A 91 -19.55 1.24 -25.86
C ARG A 91 -20.09 1.09 -24.44
N ILE A 92 -21.39 0.93 -24.28
CA ILE A 92 -22.01 0.78 -22.94
C ILE A 92 -22.34 -0.69 -22.74
N SER A 93 -21.76 -1.30 -21.71
CA SER A 93 -21.89 -2.74 -21.45
C SER A 93 -23.17 -3.04 -20.67
N GLU A 94 -23.36 -2.31 -19.57
CA GLU A 94 -24.50 -2.47 -18.67
C GLU A 94 -24.93 -1.12 -18.10
N LEU A 95 -26.23 -1.01 -17.78
CA LEU A 95 -26.81 0.20 -17.23
C LEU A 95 -27.97 -0.19 -16.30
N ALA A 96 -27.84 0.09 -15.01
CA ALA A 96 -28.83 -0.28 -14.00
C ALA A 96 -29.89 0.81 -13.78
N ASP A 97 -29.49 2.07 -13.88
CA ASP A 97 -30.32 3.26 -13.64
C ASP A 97 -29.88 4.43 -14.54
N TYR A 98 -30.49 5.59 -14.33
CA TYR A 98 -30.06 6.84 -14.97
C TYR A 98 -28.58 7.10 -14.72
N THR A 99 -27.80 7.28 -15.79
CA THR A 99 -26.36 7.52 -15.70
C THR A 99 -25.87 8.63 -16.61
N ALA A 100 -24.77 9.28 -16.25
CA ALA A 100 -24.08 10.24 -17.11
C ALA A 100 -22.88 9.58 -17.82
N LEU A 101 -22.83 9.67 -19.14
CA LEU A 101 -21.67 9.25 -19.94
C LEU A 101 -20.54 10.28 -19.86
N PHE A 102 -20.90 11.57 -19.79
CA PHE A 102 -20.04 12.62 -19.29
C PHE A 102 -20.88 13.67 -18.56
N SER A 103 -20.26 14.42 -17.66
CA SER A 103 -20.90 15.51 -16.92
C SER A 103 -19.86 16.56 -16.54
N PHE A 104 -20.10 17.81 -16.94
CA PHE A 104 -19.24 18.96 -16.67
C PHE A 104 -20.00 20.00 -15.85
N GLY A 105 -19.46 20.33 -14.67
CA GLY A 105 -20.02 21.33 -13.76
C GLY A 105 -21.11 20.79 -12.83
N ARG A 106 -21.35 21.52 -11.74
CA ARG A 106 -22.26 21.14 -10.65
C ARG A 106 -23.52 22.01 -10.57
N ASP A 107 -23.33 23.31 -10.35
CA ASP A 107 -24.43 24.28 -10.23
C ASP A 107 -25.00 24.64 -11.61
N ASN A 108 -24.10 24.86 -12.57
CA ASN A 108 -24.36 24.88 -14.00
C ASN A 108 -23.77 23.58 -14.56
N CYS A 109 -24.60 22.73 -15.16
CA CYS A 109 -24.18 21.39 -15.57
C CYS A 109 -24.50 21.14 -17.04
N PHE A 110 -23.55 20.55 -17.77
CA PHE A 110 -23.68 20.10 -19.16
C PHE A 110 -23.24 18.63 -19.27
N TYR A 111 -24.08 17.78 -19.85
CA TYR A 111 -23.90 16.32 -19.79
C TYR A 111 -24.54 15.59 -20.96
N LEU A 112 -24.15 14.32 -21.11
CA LEU A 112 -24.86 13.33 -21.90
C LEU A 112 -25.34 12.22 -20.97
N SER A 113 -26.65 12.01 -20.89
CA SER A 113 -27.25 10.98 -20.06
C SER A 113 -27.66 9.76 -20.85
N ALA A 114 -27.63 8.61 -20.18
CA ALA A 114 -28.18 7.35 -20.62
C ALA A 114 -29.16 6.82 -19.57
N LEU A 115 -30.23 6.17 -20.01
CA LEU A 115 -31.15 5.43 -19.13
C LEU A 115 -31.54 4.08 -19.74
N PRO A 116 -31.81 3.03 -18.92
CA PRO A 116 -32.26 1.75 -19.43
C PRO A 116 -33.57 1.91 -20.21
N SER A 117 -33.75 1.16 -21.29
CA SER A 117 -35.02 1.16 -22.01
C SER A 117 -35.99 0.21 -21.31
N ASP A 118 -37.12 0.73 -20.82
CA ASP A 118 -38.22 -0.08 -20.26
C ASP A 118 -38.82 -1.04 -21.30
N GLU A 119 -38.62 -0.75 -22.59
CA GLU A 119 -39.17 -1.51 -23.72
C GLU A 119 -38.29 -2.72 -24.10
N SER A 120 -36.97 -2.65 -23.87
CA SER A 120 -36.06 -3.73 -24.24
C SER A 120 -34.77 -3.69 -23.41
N PRO A 121 -34.41 -4.78 -22.71
CA PRO A 121 -33.23 -4.81 -21.86
C PRO A 121 -31.92 -4.68 -22.62
N ASP A 122 -31.90 -4.87 -23.94
CA ASP A 122 -30.72 -4.71 -24.80
C ASP A 122 -30.49 -3.28 -25.27
N TYR A 123 -31.47 -2.40 -25.03
CA TYR A 123 -31.43 -1.01 -25.45
C TYR A 123 -31.35 -0.06 -24.24
N ILE A 124 -30.73 1.08 -24.49
CA ILE A 124 -30.68 2.25 -23.62
C ILE A 124 -31.24 3.44 -24.40
N ARG A 125 -31.53 4.53 -23.71
CA ARG A 125 -31.99 5.79 -24.28
C ARG A 125 -30.98 6.87 -23.93
N LEU A 126 -30.60 7.70 -24.90
CA LEU A 126 -29.62 8.78 -24.76
C LEU A 126 -30.26 10.16 -24.91
N SER A 127 -29.80 11.12 -24.11
CA SER A 127 -30.19 12.53 -24.27
C SER A 127 -29.10 13.47 -23.75
N PRO A 128 -28.69 14.47 -24.55
CA PRO A 128 -27.89 15.57 -24.05
C PRO A 128 -28.73 16.41 -23.08
N GLY A 129 -28.10 16.93 -22.03
CA GLY A 129 -28.76 17.77 -21.05
C GLY A 129 -27.89 18.95 -20.65
N ALA A 130 -28.54 20.07 -20.36
CA ALA A 130 -27.94 21.19 -19.66
C ALA A 130 -28.90 21.71 -18.58
N THR A 131 -28.39 22.16 -17.44
CA THR A 131 -29.20 22.79 -16.40
C THR A 131 -28.47 23.93 -15.70
N SER A 132 -29.22 25.02 -15.46
CA SER A 132 -28.78 26.20 -14.70
C SER A 132 -29.08 26.15 -13.19
N GLY A 133 -29.53 25.00 -12.68
CA GLY A 133 -29.88 24.86 -11.26
C GLY A 133 -30.75 23.65 -10.93
N GLY A 134 -30.37 22.47 -11.43
CA GLY A 134 -31.04 21.18 -11.18
C GLY A 134 -32.17 20.82 -12.16
N ARG A 135 -32.78 19.65 -11.97
CA ARG A 135 -33.75 19.05 -12.94
C ARG A 135 -34.94 19.93 -13.29
N SER A 136 -35.39 20.82 -12.40
CA SER A 136 -36.51 21.75 -12.67
C SER A 136 -36.17 22.84 -13.71
N GLN A 137 -34.89 23.03 -14.00
CA GLN A 137 -34.38 24.01 -14.97
C GLN A 137 -33.64 23.34 -16.13
N GLU A 138 -33.75 22.02 -16.27
CA GLU A 138 -33.08 21.24 -17.32
C GLU A 138 -33.68 21.50 -18.70
N ALA A 139 -32.80 21.56 -19.71
CA ALA A 139 -33.16 21.33 -21.10
C ALA A 139 -32.54 20.01 -21.56
N ALA A 140 -33.38 19.10 -22.03
CA ALA A 140 -33.03 17.81 -22.59
C ALA A 140 -33.95 17.50 -23.78
N LEU A 141 -33.67 16.42 -24.53
CA LEU A 141 -34.58 15.97 -25.59
C LEU A 141 -35.92 15.51 -24.99
N SER A 142 -37.01 15.83 -25.67
CA SER A 142 -38.35 15.31 -25.34
C SER A 142 -38.44 13.81 -25.58
N ASP A 143 -37.81 13.34 -26.66
CA ASP A 143 -37.73 11.94 -27.04
C ASP A 143 -36.26 11.50 -27.04
N TRP A 144 -35.91 10.63 -26.09
CA TRP A 144 -34.54 10.16 -25.95
C TRP A 144 -34.20 9.12 -27.02
N VAL A 145 -32.99 9.21 -27.56
CA VAL A 145 -32.54 8.44 -28.72
C VAL A 145 -32.21 7.01 -28.30
N PRO A 146 -32.85 5.96 -28.86
CA PRO A 146 -32.56 4.58 -28.49
C PRO A 146 -31.23 4.11 -29.07
N MET A 147 -30.44 3.39 -28.27
CA MET A 147 -29.16 2.80 -28.64
C MET A 147 -29.02 1.39 -28.08
N ARG A 148 -28.34 0.51 -28.81
CA ARG A 148 -28.08 -0.86 -28.36
C ARG A 148 -26.86 -0.91 -27.45
N LYS A 149 -26.94 -1.68 -26.35
CA LYS A 149 -25.78 -2.00 -25.49
C LYS A 149 -24.75 -2.86 -26.23
N ASN A 150 -23.55 -2.94 -25.66
CA ASN A 150 -22.41 -3.73 -26.15
C ASN A 150 -22.00 -3.41 -27.60
N THR A 151 -22.42 -2.26 -28.13
CA THR A 151 -22.10 -1.81 -29.48
C THR A 151 -21.30 -0.51 -29.39
N TRP A 152 -20.23 -0.39 -30.16
CA TRP A 152 -19.48 0.85 -30.29
C TRP A 152 -20.28 1.87 -31.10
N PHE A 153 -20.33 3.10 -30.60
CA PHE A 153 -20.83 4.26 -31.35
C PHE A 153 -19.95 5.47 -31.12
N HIS A 154 -19.91 6.36 -32.11
CA HIS A 154 -19.29 7.68 -32.00
C HIS A 154 -20.36 8.68 -31.61
N THR A 155 -20.12 9.46 -30.57
CA THR A 155 -21.08 10.46 -30.10
C THR A 155 -20.44 11.84 -30.07
N VAL A 156 -21.22 12.85 -30.47
CA VAL A 156 -20.85 14.25 -30.38
C VAL A 156 -21.99 15.04 -29.77
N VAL A 157 -21.69 15.82 -28.73
CA VAL A 157 -22.64 16.74 -28.10
C VAL A 157 -22.12 18.16 -28.19
N THR A 158 -22.97 19.08 -28.65
CA THR A 158 -22.63 20.51 -28.81
C THR A 158 -23.54 21.37 -27.95
N PHE A 159 -23.01 22.46 -27.40
CA PHE A 159 -23.77 23.46 -26.65
C PHE A 159 -23.26 24.87 -26.97
N ALA A 160 -24.14 25.76 -27.43
CA ALA A 160 -23.75 27.08 -27.94
C ALA A 160 -23.64 28.16 -26.85
N ALA A 161 -23.02 29.29 -27.19
CA ALA A 161 -22.78 30.42 -26.30
C ALA A 161 -23.88 31.52 -26.31
N ASP A 162 -24.96 31.37 -27.10
CA ASP A 162 -26.01 32.39 -27.26
C ASP A 162 -27.41 31.88 -26.94
N LEU A 163 -28.20 32.61 -26.13
CA LEU A 163 -29.56 32.22 -25.78
C LEU A 163 -30.60 32.50 -26.90
N PRO A 164 -31.57 31.60 -27.14
CA PRO A 164 -31.67 30.24 -26.59
C PRO A 164 -30.59 29.34 -27.17
N ALA A 165 -29.77 28.73 -26.31
CA ALA A 165 -28.54 28.03 -26.68
C ALA A 165 -28.86 26.64 -27.23
N PRO A 166 -28.61 26.38 -28.54
CA PRO A 166 -28.81 25.06 -29.10
C PRO A 166 -27.95 24.02 -28.40
N LEU A 167 -28.56 22.86 -28.16
CA LEU A 167 -27.98 21.66 -27.57
C LEU A 167 -28.27 20.50 -28.51
N CYS A 168 -27.26 20.02 -29.24
CA CYS A 168 -27.42 19.02 -30.29
C CYS A 168 -26.62 17.75 -29.99
N LEU A 169 -27.22 16.59 -30.24
CA LEU A 169 -26.61 15.27 -30.20
C LEU A 169 -26.45 14.74 -31.63
N TYR A 170 -25.24 14.24 -31.91
CA TYR A 170 -24.91 13.53 -33.13
C TYR A 170 -24.41 12.13 -32.78
N LEU A 171 -24.81 11.15 -33.57
CA LEU A 171 -24.37 9.75 -33.45
C LEU A 171 -23.83 9.29 -34.80
N ASP A 172 -22.65 8.66 -34.78
CA ASP A 172 -21.96 8.12 -35.96
C ASP A 172 -21.85 9.14 -37.10
N GLY A 173 -21.53 10.39 -36.73
CA GLY A 173 -21.36 11.52 -37.65
C GLY A 173 -22.66 12.13 -38.20
N ARG A 174 -23.84 11.76 -37.68
CA ARG A 174 -25.16 12.24 -38.14
C ARG A 174 -25.98 12.88 -37.02
N PRO A 175 -26.83 13.87 -37.32
CA PRO A 175 -27.70 14.48 -36.31
C PRO A 175 -28.72 13.45 -35.78
N ALA A 176 -28.81 13.35 -34.45
CA ALA A 176 -29.68 12.40 -33.76
C ALA A 176 -30.77 13.08 -32.91
N GLY A 177 -30.53 14.31 -32.43
CA GLY A 177 -31.53 15.09 -31.71
C GLY A 177 -31.07 16.51 -31.42
N SER A 178 -32.00 17.44 -31.27
CA SER A 178 -31.69 18.81 -30.86
C SER A 178 -32.75 19.36 -29.90
N THR A 179 -32.29 20.21 -28.98
CA THR A 179 -33.12 21.03 -28.08
C THR A 179 -32.40 22.36 -27.88
N ALA A 180 -32.92 23.25 -27.03
CA ALA A 180 -32.23 24.49 -26.69
C ALA A 180 -32.48 24.89 -25.24
N HIS A 181 -31.42 25.33 -24.57
CA HIS A 181 -31.49 25.84 -23.20
C HIS A 181 -31.77 27.35 -23.22
N ARG A 182 -32.83 27.79 -22.54
CA ARG A 182 -33.32 29.18 -22.63
C ARG A 182 -32.74 30.14 -21.58
N ARG A 183 -31.98 29.61 -20.61
CA ARG A 183 -31.53 30.36 -19.41
C ARG A 183 -30.04 30.26 -19.10
N MET A 184 -29.33 29.40 -19.82
CA MET A 184 -27.91 29.10 -19.68
C MET A 184 -27.41 28.70 -21.06
N ASP A 185 -26.21 29.16 -21.36
CA ASP A 185 -25.42 28.87 -22.54
C ASP A 185 -24.09 28.24 -22.09
N ALA A 186 -23.22 27.92 -23.03
CA ALA A 186 -21.93 27.27 -22.76
C ALA A 186 -20.96 28.15 -21.95
N ASP A 187 -21.09 29.48 -21.98
CA ASP A 187 -20.21 30.40 -21.24
C ASP A 187 -20.28 30.17 -19.73
N ALA A 188 -21.44 29.71 -19.23
CA ALA A 188 -21.66 29.37 -17.84
C ALA A 188 -20.80 28.18 -17.33
N LEU A 189 -20.15 27.44 -18.23
CA LEU A 189 -19.22 26.35 -17.91
C LEU A 189 -17.76 26.82 -17.77
N SER A 190 -17.46 28.09 -18.06
CA SER A 190 -16.09 28.61 -17.98
C SER A 190 -15.52 28.47 -16.56
N GLY A 191 -14.39 27.78 -16.43
CA GLY A 191 -13.73 27.54 -15.16
C GLY A 191 -14.46 26.52 -14.27
N CYS A 192 -15.36 25.72 -14.83
CA CYS A 192 -16.10 24.73 -14.04
C CYS A 192 -15.18 23.68 -13.40
N THR A 193 -15.61 23.20 -12.24
CA THR A 193 -15.06 22.04 -11.54
C THR A 193 -15.94 20.82 -11.82
N ASP A 194 -15.56 19.64 -11.33
CA ASP A 194 -16.39 18.42 -11.43
C ASP A 194 -16.68 18.02 -12.89
N CYS A 195 -15.61 17.78 -13.65
CA CYS A 195 -15.69 17.30 -15.03
C CYS A 195 -15.36 15.81 -15.11
N PHE A 196 -16.30 14.99 -15.58
CA PHE A 196 -16.16 13.53 -15.54
C PHE A 196 -16.64 12.84 -16.83
N PHE A 197 -16.08 11.66 -17.11
CA PHE A 197 -16.60 10.66 -18.04
C PHE A 197 -16.94 9.37 -17.29
N GLY A 198 -18.12 8.81 -17.57
CA GLY A 198 -18.67 7.63 -16.88
C GLY A 198 -19.17 7.91 -15.46
N TYR A 199 -19.34 9.18 -15.09
CA TYR A 199 -19.85 9.63 -13.78
C TYR A 199 -20.49 11.02 -13.93
N GLY A 200 -21.34 11.44 -12.99
CA GLY A 200 -21.84 12.81 -12.99
C GLY A 200 -22.50 13.26 -11.70
N PHE A 201 -22.61 14.58 -11.52
CA PHE A 201 -23.21 15.14 -10.30
C PHE A 201 -24.67 14.71 -10.10
N LEU A 202 -25.43 14.61 -11.20
CA LEU A 202 -26.83 14.16 -11.21
C LEU A 202 -26.96 12.61 -11.21
N SER A 203 -25.85 11.88 -11.31
CA SER A 203 -25.76 10.42 -11.32
C SER A 203 -24.52 9.93 -10.58
N GLN A 204 -24.67 9.62 -9.29
CA GLN A 204 -23.55 9.23 -8.43
C GLN A 204 -23.11 7.76 -8.60
N ASN A 205 -23.71 7.01 -9.51
CA ASN A 205 -23.27 5.67 -9.88
C ASN A 205 -22.42 5.73 -11.15
N PRO A 206 -21.19 5.21 -11.14
CA PRO A 206 -20.37 5.06 -12.34
C PRO A 206 -21.01 4.17 -13.41
N ALA A 207 -20.81 4.53 -14.67
CA ALA A 207 -21.30 3.80 -15.85
C ALA A 207 -20.44 2.57 -16.17
N ALA A 208 -21.05 1.45 -16.52
CA ALA A 208 -20.32 0.31 -17.10
C ALA A 208 -20.15 0.56 -18.61
N MET A 209 -19.02 1.17 -19.00
CA MET A 209 -18.76 1.58 -20.38
C MET A 209 -17.28 1.54 -20.75
N SER A 210 -16.98 1.32 -22.03
CA SER A 210 -15.66 1.53 -22.62
C SER A 210 -15.64 2.84 -23.40
N VAL A 211 -14.57 3.63 -23.32
CA VAL A 211 -14.43 4.94 -23.97
C VAL A 211 -13.04 5.15 -24.58
N THR A 212 -12.96 5.84 -25.71
CA THR A 212 -11.68 6.26 -26.33
C THR A 212 -11.83 7.51 -27.21
N ASP A 213 -10.68 8.11 -27.58
CA ASP A 213 -10.54 9.32 -28.42
C ASP A 213 -11.46 10.48 -27.99
N ILE A 214 -11.39 10.84 -26.71
CA ILE A 214 -12.12 11.98 -26.14
C ILE A 214 -11.50 13.29 -26.62
N ARG A 215 -12.33 14.17 -27.17
CA ARG A 215 -11.94 15.50 -27.63
C ARG A 215 -12.94 16.55 -27.17
N ILE A 216 -12.43 17.66 -26.64
CA ILE A 216 -13.25 18.81 -26.23
C ILE A 216 -12.78 20.03 -27.00
N PHE A 217 -13.69 20.68 -27.73
CA PHE A 217 -13.43 21.89 -28.51
C PHE A 217 -14.10 23.11 -27.86
N PRO A 218 -13.45 24.28 -27.86
CA PRO A 218 -13.96 25.51 -27.27
C PRO A 218 -14.91 26.29 -28.22
N ARG A 219 -15.63 25.55 -29.09
CA ARG A 219 -16.62 26.08 -30.03
C ARG A 219 -17.62 24.99 -30.44
N VAL A 220 -18.73 25.38 -31.05
CA VAL A 220 -19.61 24.46 -31.78
C VAL A 220 -18.96 24.08 -33.12
N LEU A 221 -18.85 22.78 -33.40
CA LEU A 221 -18.44 22.27 -34.72
C LEU A 221 -19.65 22.20 -35.65
N GLU A 222 -19.45 22.51 -36.93
CA GLU A 222 -20.48 22.37 -37.97
C GLU A 222 -20.72 20.89 -38.31
N GLU A 223 -21.90 20.56 -38.84
CA GLU A 223 -22.28 19.18 -39.17
C GLU A 223 -21.30 18.49 -40.12
N GLU A 224 -20.79 19.22 -41.13
CA GLU A 224 -19.75 18.71 -42.03
C GLU A 224 -18.47 18.37 -41.27
N GLU A 225 -18.03 19.21 -40.33
CA GLU A 225 -16.84 18.99 -39.51
C GLU A 225 -17.03 17.76 -38.59
N ILE A 226 -18.21 17.64 -37.97
CA ILE A 226 -18.60 16.52 -37.12
C ILE A 226 -18.56 15.19 -37.89
N SER A 227 -19.05 15.19 -39.14
CA SER A 227 -19.04 13.98 -39.96
C SER A 227 -17.62 13.44 -40.21
N THR A 228 -16.61 14.32 -40.26
CA THR A 228 -15.20 13.92 -40.44
C THR A 228 -14.56 13.30 -39.20
N LEU A 229 -15.19 13.43 -38.03
CA LEU A 229 -14.74 12.80 -36.80
C LEU A 229 -15.11 11.30 -36.76
N PHE A 230 -16.16 10.88 -37.46
CA PHE A 230 -16.57 9.48 -37.57
C PHE A 230 -15.78 8.72 -38.65
N ARG A 231 -15.42 7.46 -38.39
CA ARG A 231 -14.61 6.63 -39.31
C ARG A 231 -15.08 5.17 -39.31
N LEU A 232 -15.40 4.62 -40.49
CA LEU A 232 -15.90 3.25 -40.69
C LEU A 232 -15.26 2.60 -41.93
N SER A 233 -14.95 1.30 -41.89
CA SER A 233 -14.52 0.51 -43.07
C SER A 233 -15.67 -0.29 -43.70
N ASP A 234 -15.56 -0.63 -44.99
CA ASP A 234 -16.61 -1.38 -45.72
C ASP A 234 -16.85 -2.78 -45.14
N GLN A 235 -15.79 -3.49 -44.76
CA GLN A 235 -15.91 -4.78 -44.08
C GLN A 235 -16.54 -4.63 -42.67
N ALA A 236 -16.15 -3.60 -41.90
CA ALA A 236 -16.75 -3.35 -40.59
C ALA A 236 -18.24 -3.01 -40.72
N ARG A 237 -18.65 -2.34 -41.81
CA ARG A 237 -20.07 -2.10 -42.11
C ARG A 237 -20.84 -3.40 -42.30
N LEU A 238 -20.36 -4.30 -43.17
CA LEU A 238 -21.00 -5.59 -43.42
C LEU A 238 -21.02 -6.48 -42.18
N SER A 239 -19.92 -6.50 -41.42
CA SER A 239 -19.86 -7.24 -40.15
C SER A 239 -20.81 -6.68 -39.10
N LEU A 240 -20.89 -5.36 -38.92
CA LEU A 240 -21.83 -4.74 -37.97
C LEU A 240 -23.28 -5.05 -38.32
N GLU A 241 -23.62 -5.03 -39.61
CA GLU A 241 -24.98 -5.40 -40.04
C GLU A 241 -25.24 -6.91 -39.92
N MET A 242 -24.27 -7.76 -40.23
CA MET A 242 -24.41 -9.21 -40.06
C MET A 242 -24.53 -9.59 -38.58
N ASP A 243 -23.77 -8.95 -37.71
CA ASP A 243 -23.88 -9.14 -36.27
C ASP A 243 -25.21 -8.63 -35.74
N THR A 244 -25.73 -7.53 -36.30
CA THR A 244 -27.09 -7.05 -35.99
C THR A 244 -28.14 -8.10 -36.35
N VAL A 245 -28.02 -8.74 -37.53
CA VAL A 245 -28.93 -9.80 -37.98
C VAL A 245 -28.78 -11.08 -37.14
N CYS A 246 -27.55 -11.54 -36.91
CA CYS A 246 -27.30 -12.74 -36.12
C CYS A 246 -27.70 -12.58 -34.67
N ALA A 247 -27.53 -11.39 -34.09
CA ALA A 247 -27.89 -11.14 -32.71
C ALA A 247 -29.40 -11.00 -32.48
N LEU A 248 -30.23 -11.13 -33.52
CA LEU A 248 -31.67 -11.37 -33.35
C LEU A 248 -31.96 -12.80 -32.86
N PHE A 249 -30.96 -13.70 -32.89
CA PHE A 249 -31.10 -15.11 -32.57
C PHE A 249 -30.35 -15.50 -31.29
N SER A 250 -30.98 -16.35 -30.48
CA SER A 250 -30.40 -16.91 -29.25
C SER A 250 -30.11 -18.41 -29.41
N GLU A 251 -29.22 -18.98 -28.59
CA GLU A 251 -28.90 -20.42 -28.64
C GLU A 251 -30.13 -21.32 -28.44
N ARG A 252 -31.10 -20.87 -27.63
CA ARG A 252 -32.40 -21.51 -27.40
C ARG A 252 -33.52 -20.51 -27.67
N MET A 253 -34.44 -20.83 -28.58
CA MET A 253 -35.50 -19.92 -29.03
C MET A 253 -36.86 -20.59 -28.96
N THR A 254 -37.85 -19.85 -28.48
CA THR A 254 -39.25 -20.28 -28.37
C THR A 254 -40.16 -19.55 -29.36
N LEU A 255 -39.66 -18.49 -30.01
CA LEU A 255 -40.23 -17.73 -31.13
C LEU A 255 -39.08 -17.17 -31.98
N LEU A 256 -39.28 -16.95 -33.29
CA LEU A 256 -38.34 -16.21 -34.15
C LEU A 256 -38.55 -14.69 -34.10
N PRO A 257 -37.48 -13.90 -34.28
CA PRO A 257 -37.54 -12.45 -34.40
C PRO A 257 -38.05 -12.04 -35.81
N PRO A 258 -38.59 -10.83 -35.98
CA PRO A 258 -38.88 -10.27 -37.31
C PRO A 258 -37.58 -10.07 -38.11
N LEU A 259 -37.57 -10.50 -39.38
CA LEU A 259 -36.38 -10.46 -40.24
C LEU A 259 -36.39 -9.25 -41.20
N PRO A 260 -35.34 -8.42 -41.23
CA PRO A 260 -35.29 -7.23 -42.09
C PRO A 260 -34.78 -7.52 -43.51
N ASP A 261 -35.26 -6.76 -44.51
CA ASP A 261 -34.85 -6.87 -45.92
C ASP A 261 -33.64 -5.97 -46.30
N ALA A 262 -33.27 -5.02 -45.43
CA ALA A 262 -32.11 -4.15 -45.59
C ALA A 262 -31.56 -3.71 -44.23
N GLY A 263 -30.24 -3.54 -44.14
CA GLY A 263 -29.54 -3.08 -42.95
C GLY A 263 -29.50 -1.56 -42.82
N ALA A 264 -29.36 -1.07 -41.58
CA ALA A 264 -29.45 0.35 -41.23
C ALA A 264 -28.28 1.22 -41.74
N LEU A 265 -27.15 0.59 -42.08
CA LEU A 265 -25.98 1.17 -42.73
C LEU A 265 -25.99 0.93 -44.26
N GLY A 266 -27.07 0.37 -44.80
CA GLY A 266 -27.38 0.33 -46.22
C GLY A 266 -26.99 -0.95 -46.97
N ALA A 267 -26.60 -2.05 -46.30
CA ALA A 267 -26.42 -3.32 -47.01
C ALA A 267 -27.77 -4.01 -47.27
N ALA A 268 -27.88 -4.72 -48.38
CA ALA A 268 -29.08 -5.51 -48.68
C ALA A 268 -29.02 -6.86 -47.92
N ILE A 269 -30.14 -7.31 -47.35
CA ILE A 269 -30.23 -8.54 -46.52
C ILE A 269 -31.17 -9.55 -47.18
N ARG A 270 -30.80 -10.83 -47.20
CA ARG A 270 -31.66 -11.93 -47.65
C ARG A 270 -31.59 -13.12 -46.69
N ALA A 271 -32.75 -13.64 -46.27
CA ALA A 271 -32.89 -14.79 -45.35
C ALA A 271 -33.44 -16.05 -46.06
N GLU A 272 -33.00 -17.24 -45.63
CA GLU A 272 -33.40 -18.53 -46.20
C GLU A 272 -33.56 -19.59 -45.09
N ILE A 273 -34.74 -20.22 -44.99
CA ILE A 273 -35.04 -21.28 -44.00
C ILE A 273 -34.31 -22.56 -44.39
N ILE A 274 -33.59 -23.18 -43.44
CA ILE A 274 -32.82 -24.41 -43.67
C ILE A 274 -33.52 -25.65 -43.07
N THR A 275 -34.19 -25.52 -41.92
CA THR A 275 -34.88 -26.63 -41.21
C THR A 275 -36.40 -26.45 -41.20
N THR A 276 -37.11 -27.08 -42.14
CA THR A 276 -38.55 -26.88 -42.37
C THR A 276 -39.48 -27.75 -41.52
N ASP A 277 -38.92 -28.66 -40.70
CA ASP A 277 -39.64 -29.57 -39.81
C ASP A 277 -39.93 -28.96 -38.43
N THR A 278 -39.20 -27.92 -38.05
CA THR A 278 -39.29 -27.24 -36.75
C THR A 278 -39.60 -25.74 -36.87
N ILE A 279 -39.47 -25.19 -38.09
CA ILE A 279 -39.79 -23.80 -38.46
C ILE A 279 -40.82 -23.83 -39.60
N THR A 280 -41.96 -23.17 -39.41
CA THR A 280 -43.01 -23.09 -40.45
C THR A 280 -42.64 -22.11 -41.57
N GLU A 281 -43.35 -22.16 -42.71
CA GLU A 281 -43.14 -21.22 -43.83
C GLU A 281 -43.37 -19.74 -43.44
N ASP A 282 -44.18 -19.49 -42.42
CA ASP A 282 -44.41 -18.17 -41.81
C ASP A 282 -43.42 -17.83 -40.68
N PHE A 283 -42.28 -18.53 -40.60
CA PHE A 283 -41.24 -18.35 -39.58
C PHE A 283 -41.74 -18.52 -38.13
N GLN A 284 -42.58 -19.52 -37.83
CA GLN A 284 -42.98 -19.86 -36.44
C GLN A 284 -42.25 -21.10 -35.92
N LEU A 285 -41.88 -21.10 -34.62
CA LEU A 285 -41.19 -22.21 -33.96
C LEU A 285 -42.16 -23.20 -33.31
N LEU A 286 -41.96 -24.49 -33.53
CA LEU A 286 -42.77 -25.56 -32.94
C LEU A 286 -42.07 -26.16 -31.71
N ARG A 287 -42.60 -25.89 -30.50
CA ARG A 287 -41.98 -26.34 -29.23
C ARG A 287 -42.37 -27.76 -28.83
N PRO A 288 -41.41 -28.59 -28.36
CA PRO A 288 -41.69 -29.91 -27.76
C PRO A 288 -42.42 -29.82 -26.40
N ALA A 289 -43.16 -30.88 -26.04
CA ALA A 289 -43.84 -30.98 -24.74
C ALA A 289 -42.86 -31.20 -23.57
N SER A 290 -43.27 -30.84 -22.34
CA SER A 290 -42.48 -31.05 -21.11
C SER A 290 -41.99 -32.51 -20.99
N GLY A 291 -40.67 -32.71 -20.88
CA GLY A 291 -40.04 -34.04 -20.81
C GLY A 291 -39.61 -34.64 -22.16
N SER A 292 -39.77 -33.93 -23.28
CA SER A 292 -39.22 -34.30 -24.60
C SER A 292 -37.84 -33.64 -24.82
N PRO A 293 -36.96 -34.19 -25.69
CA PRO A 293 -35.70 -33.53 -26.05
C PRO A 293 -35.95 -32.24 -26.85
N ASP A 294 -35.00 -31.31 -26.81
CA ASP A 294 -35.07 -30.06 -27.57
C ASP A 294 -34.97 -30.31 -29.08
N ALA A 295 -35.67 -29.51 -29.88
CA ALA A 295 -35.61 -29.57 -31.34
C ALA A 295 -34.59 -28.56 -31.91
N CYS A 296 -34.15 -28.68 -33.16
CA CYS A 296 -33.18 -27.75 -33.79
C CYS A 296 -33.82 -26.91 -34.90
N GLY A 297 -33.46 -25.63 -34.99
CA GLY A 297 -33.83 -24.69 -36.06
C GLY A 297 -32.60 -24.07 -36.73
N SER A 298 -32.65 -23.72 -38.02
CA SER A 298 -31.57 -23.01 -38.74
C SER A 298 -32.05 -22.13 -39.89
N ILE A 299 -31.44 -20.95 -40.05
CA ILE A 299 -31.71 -19.93 -41.09
C ILE A 299 -30.39 -19.35 -41.61
N ARG A 300 -30.25 -19.16 -42.93
CA ARG A 300 -29.08 -18.56 -43.58
C ARG A 300 -29.34 -17.11 -44.01
N PHE A 301 -28.37 -16.24 -43.78
CA PHE A 301 -28.38 -14.82 -44.16
C PHE A 301 -27.26 -14.45 -45.12
N VAL A 302 -27.56 -13.60 -46.11
CA VAL A 302 -26.60 -13.04 -47.08
C VAL A 302 -26.73 -11.52 -47.11
N LEU A 303 -25.61 -10.81 -46.86
CA LEU A 303 -25.50 -9.34 -46.85
C LEU A 303 -24.57 -8.84 -47.97
N SER A 304 -24.86 -7.67 -48.54
CA SER A 304 -24.05 -7.06 -49.61
C SER A 304 -24.03 -5.52 -49.58
N TYR A 305 -22.83 -4.92 -49.72
CA TYR A 305 -22.61 -3.46 -49.75
C TYR A 305 -21.39 -3.14 -50.63
N HIS A 306 -21.59 -2.32 -51.67
CA HIS A 306 -20.64 -2.14 -52.78
C HIS A 306 -20.22 -3.51 -53.38
N ASP A 307 -18.91 -3.77 -53.50
CA ASP A 307 -18.36 -5.00 -54.10
C ASP A 307 -18.13 -6.12 -53.07
N GLU A 308 -18.41 -5.88 -51.79
CA GLU A 308 -18.20 -6.83 -50.70
C GLU A 308 -19.50 -7.53 -50.30
N THR A 309 -19.41 -8.81 -49.95
CA THR A 309 -20.54 -9.64 -49.50
C THR A 309 -20.15 -10.48 -48.29
N LEU A 310 -21.12 -10.75 -47.40
CA LEU A 310 -20.91 -11.57 -46.21
C LEU A 310 -22.11 -12.52 -46.03
N GLU A 311 -21.86 -13.81 -45.82
CA GLU A 311 -22.90 -14.82 -45.58
C GLU A 311 -22.70 -15.55 -44.24
N LYS A 312 -23.79 -15.92 -43.57
CA LYS A 312 -23.74 -16.65 -42.29
C LYS A 312 -25.01 -17.46 -42.04
N THR A 313 -24.86 -18.69 -41.57
CA THR A 313 -25.97 -19.53 -41.10
C THR A 313 -26.06 -19.45 -39.58
N VAL A 314 -27.28 -19.26 -39.08
CA VAL A 314 -27.59 -19.25 -37.66
C VAL A 314 -28.40 -20.48 -37.32
N SER A 315 -27.94 -21.24 -36.32
CA SER A 315 -28.61 -22.43 -35.78
C SER A 315 -28.95 -22.23 -34.31
N PHE A 316 -30.10 -22.73 -33.87
CA PHE A 316 -30.57 -22.60 -32.50
C PHE A 316 -31.42 -23.80 -32.09
N LEU A 317 -31.53 -24.03 -30.79
CA LEU A 317 -32.34 -25.07 -30.17
C LEU A 317 -33.73 -24.52 -29.84
N ILE A 318 -34.75 -25.37 -29.84
CA ILE A 318 -36.13 -25.03 -29.51
C ILE A 318 -36.51 -25.85 -28.27
N PRO A 319 -36.53 -25.23 -27.08
CA PRO A 319 -36.56 -25.98 -25.84
C PRO A 319 -37.96 -26.51 -25.50
N ALA A 320 -37.98 -27.70 -24.88
CA ALA A 320 -39.16 -28.25 -24.23
C ALA A 320 -39.64 -27.37 -23.05
N LEU A 321 -40.82 -27.63 -22.50
CA LEU A 321 -41.36 -26.90 -21.34
C LEU A 321 -40.68 -27.36 -20.00
N PRO A 322 -40.34 -26.46 -19.03
CA PRO A 322 -39.56 -26.78 -17.81
C PRO A 322 -40.36 -27.43 -16.65
N SER A 323 -39.67 -28.10 -15.71
CA SER A 323 -40.24 -28.80 -14.54
C SER A 323 -40.00 -28.10 -13.19
N ASP A 324 -40.83 -28.42 -12.18
CA ASP A 324 -40.80 -27.80 -10.84
C ASP A 324 -39.49 -28.03 -10.04
N ASP A 325 -38.78 -29.13 -10.25
CA ASP A 325 -37.52 -29.44 -9.54
C ASP A 325 -36.36 -28.52 -9.97
N ILE A 326 -36.35 -28.11 -11.25
CA ILE A 326 -35.32 -27.22 -11.80
C ILE A 326 -35.47 -25.82 -11.18
N LEU A 327 -36.70 -25.34 -11.10
CA LEU A 327 -37.03 -24.04 -10.50
C LEU A 327 -36.67 -23.97 -9.00
N LEU A 328 -36.78 -25.09 -8.26
CA LEU A 328 -36.40 -25.16 -6.84
C LEU A 328 -34.88 -25.10 -6.62
N GLN A 329 -34.09 -25.77 -7.48
CA GLN A 329 -32.64 -25.78 -7.36
C GLN A 329 -32.03 -24.42 -7.68
N GLU A 330 -32.58 -23.71 -8.66
CA GLU A 330 -32.21 -22.32 -8.98
C GLU A 330 -32.42 -21.40 -7.76
N ASP A 331 -33.59 -21.48 -7.12
CA ASP A 331 -33.89 -20.71 -5.91
C ASP A 331 -32.91 -21.01 -4.74
N MET A 332 -32.45 -22.25 -4.57
CA MET A 332 -31.51 -22.64 -3.51
C MET A 332 -30.05 -22.27 -3.78
N ALA A 333 -29.65 -22.22 -5.05
CA ALA A 333 -28.29 -21.83 -5.44
C ALA A 333 -28.00 -20.36 -5.10
N ASP A 334 -29.02 -19.51 -5.22
CA ASP A 334 -28.97 -18.06 -4.97
C ASP A 334 -28.83 -17.67 -3.50
N VAL A 335 -28.96 -18.62 -2.57
CA VAL A 335 -28.77 -18.37 -1.14
C VAL A 335 -27.27 -18.35 -0.78
N LYS A 336 -26.75 -17.19 -0.35
CA LYS A 336 -25.35 -16.97 0.07
C LYS A 336 -25.25 -16.45 1.52
N ILE A 337 -24.29 -16.97 2.30
CA ILE A 337 -23.92 -16.45 3.64
C ILE A 337 -22.50 -15.85 3.56
N PRO A 338 -22.28 -14.56 3.89
CA PRO A 338 -20.96 -13.93 3.84
C PRO A 338 -20.05 -14.33 5.01
N PHE A 339 -18.75 -14.53 4.73
CA PHE A 339 -17.64 -14.76 5.69
C PHE A 339 -17.79 -15.94 6.67
N PRO A 340 -17.86 -17.20 6.19
CA PRO A 340 -18.07 -18.38 7.04
C PRO A 340 -16.93 -18.67 8.04
N GLY A 341 -15.73 -18.10 7.87
CA GLY A 341 -14.59 -18.35 8.76
C GLY A 341 -14.39 -17.35 9.90
N HIS A 342 -15.07 -16.20 9.90
CA HIS A 342 -14.90 -15.19 10.95
C HIS A 342 -16.15 -14.33 11.10
N VAL A 343 -17.07 -14.75 11.98
CA VAL A 343 -18.33 -14.04 12.22
C VAL A 343 -18.31 -13.36 13.60
N SER A 344 -18.38 -12.03 13.59
CA SER A 344 -18.37 -11.19 14.80
C SER A 344 -19.62 -10.32 14.96
N ALA A 345 -20.63 -10.46 14.08
CA ALA A 345 -21.89 -9.70 14.07
C ALA A 345 -23.04 -10.51 13.45
N ASP A 346 -24.30 -10.14 13.74
CA ASP A 346 -25.51 -10.86 13.31
C ASP A 346 -25.61 -11.08 11.78
N LEU A 347 -26.10 -12.26 11.37
CA LEU A 347 -26.29 -12.71 9.99
C LEU A 347 -27.71 -12.44 9.47
N TYR A 348 -27.84 -12.22 8.16
CA TYR A 348 -29.13 -12.16 7.47
C TYR A 348 -29.45 -13.49 6.77
N LEU A 349 -30.65 -14.04 6.98
CA LEU A 349 -31.07 -15.36 6.48
C LEU A 349 -32.40 -15.27 5.69
N PRO A 350 -32.42 -15.53 4.35
CA PRO A 350 -33.60 -15.35 3.50
C PRO A 350 -34.70 -16.40 3.73
N ARG A 351 -35.97 -16.06 3.42
CA ARG A 351 -37.17 -16.91 3.66
C ARG A 351 -37.95 -17.33 2.40
N LYS A 352 -37.62 -16.80 1.22
CA LYS A 352 -38.25 -17.16 -0.07
C LYS A 352 -37.27 -17.01 -1.24
N GLY A 353 -37.46 -17.82 -2.28
CA GLY A 353 -36.78 -17.74 -3.57
C GLY A 353 -37.64 -17.06 -4.65
N SER A 354 -36.99 -16.63 -5.73
CA SER A 354 -37.56 -15.86 -6.85
C SER A 354 -38.57 -16.64 -7.69
N ASN A 355 -38.42 -17.97 -7.79
CA ASN A 355 -39.33 -18.87 -8.49
C ASN A 355 -40.46 -19.39 -7.58
N GLY A 356 -40.57 -18.85 -6.37
CA GLY A 356 -41.65 -19.13 -5.42
C GLY A 356 -41.30 -20.15 -4.34
N ALA A 357 -40.05 -20.61 -4.24
CA ALA A 357 -39.64 -21.53 -3.19
C ALA A 357 -39.73 -20.88 -1.80
N SER A 358 -40.06 -21.66 -0.78
CA SER A 358 -40.12 -21.21 0.62
C SER A 358 -38.91 -21.73 1.42
N PHE A 359 -38.26 -20.88 2.23
CA PHE A 359 -37.04 -21.21 2.98
C PHE A 359 -37.20 -21.15 4.51
N ARG A 360 -36.51 -22.04 5.22
CA ARG A 360 -36.41 -22.10 6.68
C ARG A 360 -34.99 -22.46 7.13
N TRP A 361 -34.51 -21.86 8.23
CA TRP A 361 -33.14 -22.04 8.74
C TRP A 361 -33.09 -22.67 10.13
N GLU A 362 -32.05 -23.45 10.38
CA GLU A 362 -31.76 -24.13 11.65
C GLU A 362 -30.26 -23.99 11.98
N SER A 363 -29.93 -23.85 13.27
CA SER A 363 -28.55 -23.73 13.78
C SER A 363 -28.23 -24.91 14.68
N SER A 364 -27.01 -25.45 14.58
CA SER A 364 -26.52 -26.51 15.48
C SER A 364 -26.17 -26.01 16.88
N ASP A 365 -25.96 -24.70 17.07
CA ASP A 365 -25.75 -24.06 18.37
C ASP A 365 -26.55 -22.75 18.46
N PRO A 366 -27.85 -22.83 18.80
CA PRO A 366 -28.74 -21.68 18.90
C PRO A 366 -28.40 -20.68 20.01
N GLU A 367 -27.53 -21.05 20.96
CA GLU A 367 -27.14 -20.16 22.07
C GLU A 367 -26.10 -19.12 21.62
N HIS A 368 -25.23 -19.49 20.68
CA HIS A 368 -24.20 -18.60 20.13
C HIS A 368 -24.54 -18.05 18.74
N LEU A 369 -25.37 -18.76 17.96
CA LEU A 369 -25.90 -18.29 16.68
C LEU A 369 -27.34 -18.80 16.47
N SER A 370 -28.34 -17.91 16.52
CA SER A 370 -29.74 -18.30 16.39
C SER A 370 -30.14 -18.62 14.94
N GLY A 371 -31.25 -19.37 14.75
CA GLY A 371 -31.88 -19.60 13.43
C GLY A 371 -32.46 -18.34 12.75
N THR A 372 -32.34 -17.17 13.38
CA THR A 372 -32.64 -15.86 12.77
C THR A 372 -31.37 -15.05 12.46
N GLY A 373 -30.19 -15.61 12.73
CA GLY A 373 -28.88 -15.01 12.50
C GLY A 373 -28.32 -14.19 13.67
N LYS A 374 -28.89 -14.25 14.88
CA LYS A 374 -28.41 -13.45 16.02
C LYS A 374 -27.23 -14.11 16.74
N ILE A 375 -26.19 -13.35 17.10
CA ILE A 375 -24.92 -13.88 17.63
C ILE A 375 -24.66 -13.51 19.09
N ILE A 376 -24.11 -14.46 19.85
CA ILE A 376 -23.51 -14.27 21.17
C ILE A 376 -22.09 -14.88 21.15
N ARG A 377 -21.06 -14.08 21.44
CA ARG A 377 -19.65 -14.52 21.33
C ARG A 377 -19.19 -15.33 22.54
N PRO A 378 -18.40 -16.41 22.34
CA PRO A 378 -17.78 -17.15 23.43
C PRO A 378 -16.71 -16.30 24.13
N GLN A 379 -16.31 -16.69 25.33
CA GLN A 379 -15.37 -15.90 26.15
C GLN A 379 -13.95 -16.49 26.18
N LYS A 380 -13.73 -17.72 25.67
CA LYS A 380 -12.48 -18.45 25.89
C LYS A 380 -11.88 -19.16 24.67
N ALA A 381 -12.71 -19.67 23.76
CA ALA A 381 -12.25 -20.39 22.56
C ALA A 381 -13.23 -20.19 21.39
N PRO A 382 -12.77 -20.31 20.13
CA PRO A 382 -13.65 -20.30 18.95
C PRO A 382 -14.65 -21.47 18.97
N LEU A 383 -15.85 -21.26 18.43
CA LEU A 383 -16.92 -22.26 18.29
C LEU A 383 -17.24 -22.52 16.83
N GLU A 384 -17.34 -23.79 16.44
CA GLU A 384 -17.81 -24.24 15.12
C GLU A 384 -19.30 -24.53 15.16
N ILE A 385 -20.07 -23.90 14.27
CA ILE A 385 -21.54 -23.94 14.23
C ILE A 385 -21.99 -24.25 12.79
N LEU A 386 -22.94 -25.16 12.62
CA LEU A 386 -23.52 -25.51 11.33
C LEU A 386 -24.90 -24.87 11.16
N MET A 387 -25.10 -24.16 10.05
CA MET A 387 -26.39 -23.58 9.66
C MET A 387 -27.02 -24.37 8.51
N THR A 388 -28.26 -24.81 8.66
CA THR A 388 -28.98 -25.63 7.68
C THR A 388 -30.17 -24.89 7.09
N LEU A 389 -30.22 -24.79 5.76
CA LEU A 389 -31.33 -24.27 4.95
C LEU A 389 -32.26 -25.42 4.51
N HIS A 390 -33.56 -25.23 4.64
CA HIS A 390 -34.62 -26.11 4.14
C HIS A 390 -35.47 -25.37 3.10
N ALA A 391 -35.68 -25.95 1.91
CA ALA A 391 -36.41 -25.32 0.80
C ALA A 391 -37.52 -26.22 0.19
N SER A 392 -38.59 -25.62 -0.36
CA SER A 392 -39.69 -26.34 -1.03
C SER A 392 -40.42 -25.49 -2.10
N LEU A 393 -40.80 -26.12 -3.23
CA LEU A 393 -41.61 -25.55 -4.32
C LEU A 393 -42.50 -26.64 -4.96
N GLY A 394 -43.82 -26.47 -4.96
CA GLY A 394 -44.75 -27.50 -5.45
C GLY A 394 -44.63 -28.84 -4.70
N LYS A 395 -44.28 -29.92 -5.42
CA LYS A 395 -43.99 -31.25 -4.81
C LYS A 395 -42.49 -31.47 -4.51
N ALA A 396 -41.62 -30.53 -4.88
CA ALA A 396 -40.18 -30.62 -4.72
C ALA A 396 -39.72 -30.08 -3.35
N SER A 397 -38.71 -30.71 -2.74
CA SER A 397 -38.09 -30.26 -1.47
C SER A 397 -36.62 -30.66 -1.35
N ALA A 398 -35.78 -29.82 -0.74
CA ALA A 398 -34.33 -30.06 -0.57
C ALA A 398 -33.71 -29.27 0.60
N LYS A 399 -32.45 -29.57 0.97
CA LYS A 399 -31.68 -28.91 2.05
C LYS A 399 -30.25 -28.55 1.63
N ARG A 400 -29.63 -27.58 2.32
CA ARG A 400 -28.21 -27.17 2.13
C ARG A 400 -27.59 -26.70 3.45
N GLU A 401 -26.31 -26.99 3.68
CA GLU A 401 -25.61 -26.71 4.94
C GLU A 401 -24.46 -25.71 4.77
N PHE A 402 -24.16 -24.94 5.82
CA PHE A 402 -23.13 -23.90 5.86
C PHE A 402 -22.36 -23.94 7.20
N PRO A 403 -21.04 -24.25 7.21
CA PRO A 403 -20.22 -24.22 8.42
C PRO A 403 -19.82 -22.77 8.78
N ILE A 404 -19.81 -22.44 10.08
CA ILE A 404 -19.57 -21.09 10.63
C ILE A 404 -18.65 -21.14 11.86
N THR A 405 -17.57 -20.35 11.89
CA THR A 405 -16.67 -20.22 13.06
C THR A 405 -16.88 -18.90 13.83
N LEU A 406 -17.00 -18.97 15.17
CA LEU A 406 -17.35 -17.85 16.06
C LEU A 406 -16.29 -17.63 17.17
N TYR A 407 -15.52 -16.53 17.11
CA TYR A 407 -14.32 -16.29 17.96
C TYR A 407 -14.59 -15.56 19.29
N PRO A 408 -13.74 -15.75 20.34
CA PRO A 408 -13.91 -15.12 21.65
C PRO A 408 -13.37 -13.67 21.77
N VAL A 409 -13.60 -13.03 22.92
CA VAL A 409 -13.10 -11.67 23.24
C VAL A 409 -11.71 -11.76 23.89
N TYR A 410 -10.69 -11.11 23.31
CA TYR A 410 -9.31 -11.09 23.82
C TYR A 410 -8.97 -9.76 24.52
N GLY A 411 -8.25 -9.85 25.66
CA GLY A 411 -7.73 -8.71 26.42
C GLY A 411 -7.13 -9.16 27.75
N GLN A 412 -5.81 -9.43 27.80
CA GLN A 412 -5.10 -9.79 29.03
C GLN A 412 -3.79 -9.00 29.18
N LYS A 413 -3.46 -8.65 30.43
CA LYS A 413 -2.17 -8.06 30.82
C LYS A 413 -1.05 -9.09 30.60
N LYS A 414 -0.12 -8.82 29.68
CA LYS A 414 1.15 -9.57 29.56
C LYS A 414 2.29 -8.72 30.15
N PRO A 415 3.06 -9.23 31.13
CA PRO A 415 4.20 -8.52 31.69
C PRO A 415 5.41 -8.59 30.75
N VAL A 416 6.02 -7.44 30.46
CA VAL A 416 7.38 -7.36 29.92
C VAL A 416 8.37 -7.89 30.98
N HIS A 417 9.44 -8.59 30.55
CA HIS A 417 10.40 -9.31 31.42
C HIS A 417 10.68 -8.61 32.76
N LYS A 418 10.52 -9.34 33.86
CA LYS A 418 10.92 -8.85 35.19
C LYS A 418 12.45 -8.81 35.26
N GLN A 419 13.02 -7.64 35.51
CA GLN A 419 14.36 -7.56 36.11
C GLN A 419 14.36 -8.37 37.42
N SER A 420 15.30 -9.29 37.55
CA SER A 420 15.52 -10.10 38.75
C SER A 420 15.81 -9.17 39.93
N SER A 421 14.82 -8.97 40.79
CA SER A 421 15.05 -8.37 42.11
C SER A 421 15.65 -9.45 43.03
N PRO A 422 16.62 -9.12 43.90
CA PRO A 422 17.28 -10.10 44.74
C PRO A 422 16.30 -10.73 45.75
N ASN A 423 16.42 -12.04 45.93
CA ASN A 423 15.62 -12.91 46.82
C ASN A 423 15.16 -12.24 48.13
N PRO A 424 13.85 -12.25 48.46
CA PRO A 424 13.38 -11.98 49.82
C PRO A 424 13.34 -13.30 50.61
N GLY A 425 14.51 -13.75 51.05
CA GLY A 425 14.63 -14.82 52.05
C GLY A 425 14.60 -14.24 53.47
N SER A 426 13.44 -13.81 53.98
CA SER A 426 13.14 -13.84 55.41
C SER A 426 11.65 -13.60 55.67
N ALA A 427 11.01 -14.56 56.34
CA ALA A 427 9.61 -14.51 56.72
C ALA A 427 9.39 -13.61 57.95
N VAL A 428 8.39 -12.72 57.91
CA VAL A 428 7.77 -12.09 59.09
C VAL A 428 6.26 -11.89 58.83
N PRO A 429 5.36 -12.18 59.81
CA PRO A 429 3.94 -12.41 59.54
C PRO A 429 3.08 -11.14 59.48
N ASN A 430 1.96 -11.28 58.76
CA ASN A 430 0.84 -10.36 58.60
C ASN A 430 0.42 -9.62 59.88
N ARG A 431 0.39 -8.28 59.83
CA ARG A 431 -0.56 -7.46 60.58
C ARG A 431 -1.07 -6.30 59.73
N SER A 432 -2.39 -6.21 59.63
CA SER A 432 -3.13 -5.08 59.10
C SER A 432 -2.96 -3.85 59.98
N SER A 433 -2.56 -2.72 59.40
CA SER A 433 -2.97 -1.39 59.88
C SER A 433 -2.72 -0.32 58.80
N SER A 434 -3.69 0.57 58.69
CA SER A 434 -3.72 1.79 57.88
C SER A 434 -2.69 2.82 58.35
N VAL A 435 -1.80 3.29 57.47
CA VAL A 435 -1.06 4.55 57.66
C VAL A 435 -0.82 5.23 56.31
N THR A 436 -1.13 6.52 56.30
CA THR A 436 -0.91 7.53 55.28
C THR A 436 0.59 7.87 55.10
N GLY A 437 0.99 8.17 53.85
CA GLY A 437 2.06 9.13 53.54
C GLY A 437 3.52 8.73 53.80
N ARG A 438 4.15 8.06 52.83
CA ARG A 438 5.48 8.38 52.25
C ARG A 438 5.83 7.32 51.19
N LYS A 439 5.93 7.72 49.92
CA LYS A 439 6.53 6.88 48.86
C LYS A 439 8.03 6.73 49.17
N PRO A 440 8.60 5.52 49.23
CA PRO A 440 10.05 5.36 49.18
C PRO A 440 10.49 5.58 47.71
N SER A 441 11.15 6.69 47.45
CA SER A 441 11.87 6.93 46.20
C SER A 441 13.22 6.21 46.26
N VAL A 442 13.30 5.02 45.66
CA VAL A 442 14.60 4.52 45.19
C VAL A 442 15.04 5.48 44.07
N PRO A 443 16.27 6.04 44.10
CA PRO A 443 16.74 6.91 43.03
C PRO A 443 16.69 6.15 41.70
N MET A 444 15.93 6.67 40.73
CA MET A 444 15.85 6.07 39.40
C MET A 444 17.17 6.25 38.67
N HIS A 445 17.78 5.15 38.21
CA HIS A 445 18.91 5.20 37.31
C HIS A 445 18.43 5.69 35.94
N ILE A 446 18.87 6.88 35.53
CA ILE A 446 18.62 7.42 34.19
C ILE A 446 19.72 6.86 33.28
N PRO A 447 19.38 6.11 32.22
CA PRO A 447 20.38 5.58 31.29
C PRO A 447 21.21 6.70 30.66
N HIS A 448 22.52 6.49 30.52
CA HIS A 448 23.39 7.37 29.74
C HIS A 448 23.80 6.66 28.46
N ARG A 449 24.09 7.44 27.41
CA ARG A 449 24.57 6.90 26.14
C ARG A 449 25.98 6.34 26.35
N GLN A 450 26.27 5.14 25.83
CA GLN A 450 27.57 4.47 26.00
C GLN A 450 28.35 4.34 24.68
N ALA A 451 27.65 4.40 23.54
CA ALA A 451 28.24 4.42 22.21
C ALA A 451 27.41 5.28 21.25
N GLY A 452 27.98 5.66 20.11
CA GLY A 452 27.26 6.32 19.03
C GLY A 452 27.64 5.81 17.65
N THR A 453 26.75 5.97 16.67
CA THR A 453 27.09 5.66 15.27
C THR A 453 28.27 6.51 14.81
N VAL A 454 29.14 5.92 14.00
CA VAL A 454 30.17 6.70 13.29
C VAL A 454 29.51 7.50 12.16
N SER A 455 30.19 8.53 11.66
CA SER A 455 29.65 9.27 10.52
C SER A 455 29.55 8.38 9.29
N LEU A 456 28.40 8.40 8.62
CA LEU A 456 28.23 7.73 7.32
C LEU A 456 29.26 8.21 6.29
N LYS A 457 29.69 9.47 6.39
CA LYS A 457 30.72 10.07 5.53
C LYS A 457 32.12 9.45 5.72
N ASP A 458 32.33 8.71 6.80
CA ASP A 458 33.61 8.04 7.08
C ASP A 458 33.56 6.53 6.77
N VAL A 459 32.40 6.02 6.32
CA VAL A 459 32.21 4.59 6.02
C VAL A 459 31.78 4.40 4.56
N ALA A 460 32.65 3.77 3.77
CA ALA A 460 32.30 3.36 2.42
C ALA A 460 32.00 1.86 2.39
N LEU A 461 30.84 1.48 1.85
CA LEU A 461 30.52 0.09 1.52
C LEU A 461 31.42 -0.34 0.34
N LEU A 462 32.12 -1.46 0.51
CA LEU A 462 33.04 -1.99 -0.51
C LEU A 462 32.49 -3.24 -1.20
N ASP A 463 31.41 -3.81 -0.69
CA ASP A 463 30.89 -5.05 -1.25
C ASP A 463 30.30 -4.84 -2.66
N GLN A 464 30.55 -5.81 -3.53
CA GLN A 464 29.77 -6.01 -4.76
C GLN A 464 28.66 -7.05 -4.49
N SER A 465 28.21 -7.14 -3.24
CA SER A 465 27.27 -8.16 -2.78
C SER A 465 25.82 -7.79 -3.12
N LEU A 466 24.88 -8.53 -2.53
CA LEU A 466 23.47 -8.16 -2.47
C LEU A 466 23.26 -6.69 -2.05
N PHE A 467 23.98 -6.20 -1.03
CA PHE A 467 23.79 -4.83 -0.52
C PHE A 467 24.29 -3.77 -1.48
N GLY A 468 25.51 -3.90 -2.01
CA GLY A 468 26.03 -3.03 -3.07
C GLY A 468 25.15 -3.04 -4.32
N GLY A 469 24.64 -4.21 -4.72
CA GLY A 469 23.68 -4.32 -5.83
C GLY A 469 22.35 -3.60 -5.55
N ASN A 470 21.80 -3.75 -4.35
CA ASN A 470 20.57 -3.08 -3.93
C ASN A 470 20.74 -1.56 -3.85
N GLN A 471 21.85 -1.10 -3.27
CA GLN A 471 22.22 0.31 -3.18
C GLN A 471 22.34 0.91 -4.57
N LYS A 472 23.07 0.25 -5.47
CA LYS A 472 23.22 0.73 -6.85
C LYS A 472 21.87 0.91 -7.55
N ARG A 473 20.96 -0.07 -7.46
CA ARG A 473 19.63 0.05 -8.09
C ARG A 473 18.81 1.19 -7.50
N CYS A 474 18.88 1.40 -6.19
CA CYS A 474 18.23 2.55 -5.57
C CYS A 474 18.84 3.86 -6.07
N LEU A 475 20.17 3.99 -6.13
CA LEU A 475 20.84 5.17 -6.69
C LEU A 475 20.41 5.42 -8.16
N ASP A 476 20.43 4.38 -9.00
CA ASP A 476 19.98 4.49 -10.40
C ASP A 476 18.52 5.01 -10.50
N TYR A 477 17.65 4.54 -9.61
CA TYR A 477 16.26 5.01 -9.51
C TYR A 477 16.14 6.46 -9.02
N LEU A 478 16.90 6.85 -7.98
CA LEU A 478 16.92 8.23 -7.48
C LEU A 478 17.42 9.21 -8.56
N ALA A 479 18.32 8.76 -9.44
CA ALA A 479 18.75 9.54 -10.60
C ALA A 479 17.59 9.72 -11.61
N LEU A 480 16.83 8.66 -11.88
CA LEU A 480 15.68 8.62 -12.79
C LEU A 480 14.50 9.51 -12.34
N LEU A 481 14.27 9.64 -11.04
CA LEU A 481 13.17 10.46 -10.52
C LEU A 481 13.34 11.94 -10.87
N ASP A 482 12.35 12.51 -11.55
CA ASP A 482 12.34 13.89 -12.01
C ASP A 482 11.88 14.83 -10.88
N CYS A 483 12.70 15.84 -10.58
CA CYS A 483 12.42 16.76 -9.49
C CYS A 483 11.16 17.60 -9.74
N ASP A 484 10.86 17.97 -10.99
CA ASP A 484 9.68 18.78 -11.31
C ASP A 484 8.39 17.97 -11.18
N ARG A 485 8.43 16.66 -11.48
CA ARG A 485 7.33 15.73 -11.17
C ARG A 485 7.12 15.61 -9.66
N MET A 486 8.18 15.47 -8.87
CA MET A 486 8.06 15.43 -7.40
C MET A 486 7.55 16.77 -6.81
N LEU A 487 7.84 17.90 -7.47
CA LEU A 487 7.33 19.22 -7.08
C LEU A 487 5.92 19.54 -7.61
N TYR A 488 5.37 18.70 -8.49
CA TYR A 488 4.11 18.98 -9.21
C TYR A 488 2.98 19.38 -8.26
N ASN A 489 2.68 18.55 -7.26
CA ASN A 489 1.56 18.78 -6.36
C ASN A 489 1.77 19.99 -5.46
N PHE A 490 3.00 20.28 -5.04
CA PHE A 490 3.33 21.49 -4.28
C PHE A 490 3.08 22.74 -5.12
N ARG A 491 3.56 22.78 -6.36
CA ARG A 491 3.32 23.90 -7.27
C ARG A 491 1.83 24.09 -7.52
N LYS A 492 1.10 23.01 -7.80
CA LYS A 492 -0.36 23.05 -8.02
C LYS A 492 -1.11 23.58 -6.80
N ALA A 493 -0.77 23.13 -5.58
CA ALA A 493 -1.41 23.60 -4.36
C ALA A 493 -1.23 25.12 -4.18
N PHE A 494 -0.01 25.63 -4.37
CA PHE A 494 0.32 27.05 -4.24
C PHE A 494 0.00 27.90 -5.50
N GLY A 495 -0.75 27.35 -6.47
CA GLY A 495 -1.14 28.05 -7.69
C GLY A 495 0.02 28.48 -8.58
N GLN A 496 1.14 27.76 -8.53
CA GLN A 496 2.35 28.03 -9.32
C GLN A 496 2.42 27.13 -10.57
N ASP A 497 3.21 27.56 -11.57
CA ASP A 497 3.51 26.79 -12.78
C ASP A 497 4.15 25.43 -12.42
N THR A 498 3.66 24.35 -13.02
CA THR A 498 4.16 22.98 -12.85
C THR A 498 5.34 22.65 -13.77
N CYS A 499 5.78 23.60 -14.59
CA CYS A 499 6.87 23.44 -15.56
C CYS A 499 6.59 22.34 -16.60
N ASN A 500 5.31 22.17 -16.97
CA ASN A 500 4.83 21.10 -17.85
C ASN A 500 5.17 19.67 -17.37
N ALA A 501 5.50 19.48 -16.09
CA ALA A 501 5.75 18.18 -15.53
C ALA A 501 4.46 17.35 -15.46
N LEU A 502 4.57 16.04 -15.72
CA LEU A 502 3.48 15.11 -15.48
C LEU A 502 3.29 14.87 -13.97
N PRO A 503 2.06 14.83 -13.46
CA PRO A 503 1.84 14.46 -12.06
C PRO A 503 2.39 13.06 -11.76
N PRO A 504 2.84 12.80 -10.52
CA PRO A 504 2.96 11.44 -10.01
C PRO A 504 1.56 10.81 -9.88
N GLY A 505 1.48 9.48 -9.94
CA GLY A 505 0.28 8.68 -9.72
C GLY A 505 0.23 8.07 -8.31
N GLY A 506 -0.57 7.01 -8.16
CA GLY A 506 -0.69 6.28 -6.89
C GLY A 506 -1.16 7.16 -5.74
N TRP A 507 -0.55 7.02 -4.56
CA TRP A 507 -0.91 7.85 -3.39
C TRP A 507 -0.48 9.32 -3.51
N GLU A 508 0.38 9.63 -4.49
CA GLU A 508 0.83 10.97 -4.84
C GLU A 508 -0.02 11.61 -5.95
N GLU A 509 -1.08 10.96 -6.43
CA GLU A 509 -1.91 11.57 -7.47
C GLU A 509 -2.51 12.93 -7.04
N PRO A 510 -2.92 13.82 -7.97
CA PRO A 510 -3.34 15.18 -7.62
C PRO A 510 -4.51 15.30 -6.62
N ALA A 511 -5.38 14.28 -6.55
CA ALA A 511 -6.44 14.23 -5.54
C ALA A 511 -6.11 13.30 -4.36
N GLY A 512 -4.98 12.60 -4.38
CA GLY A 512 -4.51 11.75 -3.30
C GLY A 512 -4.36 12.56 -2.02
N LEU A 513 -4.96 12.10 -0.92
CA LEU A 513 -4.96 12.84 0.36
C LEU A 513 -3.61 12.75 1.08
N LEU A 514 -2.73 11.83 0.67
CA LEU A 514 -1.38 11.65 1.21
C LEU A 514 -0.28 12.35 0.39
N ARG A 515 -0.62 12.95 -0.76
CA ARG A 515 0.34 13.59 -1.68
C ARG A 515 1.30 14.54 -0.96
N GLY A 516 2.54 14.56 -1.42
CA GLY A 516 3.68 15.29 -0.85
C GLY A 516 4.57 14.44 0.06
N HIS A 517 4.08 13.33 0.62
CA HIS A 517 4.85 12.49 1.53
C HIS A 517 6.10 11.86 0.88
N SER A 518 6.00 11.44 -0.38
CA SER A 518 7.10 10.82 -1.12
C SER A 518 8.20 11.81 -1.45
N THR A 519 7.87 13.10 -1.59
CA THR A 519 8.89 14.15 -1.76
C THR A 519 9.73 14.34 -0.50
N GLY A 520 9.13 14.19 0.68
CA GLY A 520 9.87 14.20 1.95
C GLY A 520 10.85 13.02 2.05
N HIS A 521 10.38 11.80 1.75
CA HIS A 521 11.23 10.62 1.67
C HIS A 521 12.36 10.76 0.63
N PHE A 522 12.05 11.36 -0.53
CA PHE A 522 13.02 11.58 -1.58
C PHE A 522 14.13 12.54 -1.14
N LEU A 523 13.82 13.59 -0.37
CA LEU A 523 14.83 14.47 0.23
C LEU A 523 15.76 13.69 1.18
N SER A 524 15.21 12.88 2.08
CA SER A 524 16.02 12.01 2.96
C SER A 524 16.90 11.05 2.14
N ALA A 525 16.33 10.38 1.14
CA ALA A 525 17.06 9.46 0.27
C ALA A 525 18.23 10.13 -0.46
N LEU A 526 18.04 11.34 -1.01
CA LEU A 526 19.12 12.11 -1.65
C LEU A 526 20.20 12.54 -0.65
N ALA A 527 19.82 12.90 0.58
CA ALA A 527 20.74 13.26 1.64
C ALA A 527 21.63 12.06 2.03
N TYR A 528 21.05 10.86 2.21
CA TYR A 528 21.79 9.65 2.51
C TYR A 528 22.55 9.08 1.30
N ALA A 529 22.06 9.26 0.08
CA ALA A 529 22.81 8.96 -1.15
C ALA A 529 24.11 9.78 -1.23
N TYR A 530 24.05 11.08 -0.93
CA TYR A 530 25.27 11.90 -0.81
C TYR A 530 26.17 11.42 0.32
N ALA A 531 25.62 11.13 1.50
CA ALA A 531 26.41 10.71 2.66
C ALA A 531 27.18 9.40 2.40
N SER A 532 26.58 8.47 1.66
CA SER A 532 27.15 7.14 1.37
C SER A 532 28.06 7.08 0.14
N THR A 533 27.94 8.03 -0.80
CA THR A 533 28.70 8.02 -2.07
C THR A 533 29.67 9.18 -2.25
N HIS A 534 29.46 10.28 -1.51
CA HIS A 534 30.14 11.57 -1.70
C HIS A 534 29.96 12.21 -3.09
N ASP A 535 29.02 11.74 -3.91
CA ASP A 535 28.76 12.30 -5.23
C ASP A 535 27.92 13.58 -5.13
N SER A 536 28.47 14.70 -5.63
CA SER A 536 27.81 16.01 -5.62
C SER A 536 26.50 16.06 -6.40
N PHE A 537 26.28 15.15 -7.35
CA PHE A 537 25.02 15.04 -8.10
C PHE A 537 23.79 14.96 -7.17
N TRP A 538 23.87 14.13 -6.13
CA TRP A 538 22.76 13.98 -5.16
C TRP A 538 22.50 15.26 -4.38
N LYS A 539 23.58 15.93 -3.97
CA LYS A 539 23.50 17.21 -3.26
C LYS A 539 22.86 18.28 -4.13
N GLU A 540 23.25 18.41 -5.39
CA GLU A 540 22.68 19.40 -6.31
C GLU A 540 21.18 19.15 -6.56
N LYS A 541 20.78 17.89 -6.73
CA LYS A 541 19.39 17.48 -6.90
C LYS A 541 18.53 17.83 -5.68
N ALA A 542 19.01 17.53 -4.47
CA ALA A 542 18.34 17.91 -3.22
C ALA A 542 18.24 19.44 -3.06
N LEU A 543 19.32 20.18 -3.35
CA LEU A 543 19.34 21.64 -3.26
C LEU A 543 18.39 22.32 -4.25
N TYR A 544 18.11 21.71 -5.41
CA TYR A 544 17.07 22.19 -6.31
C TYR A 544 15.68 22.09 -5.68
N LEU A 545 15.31 20.91 -5.17
CA LEU A 545 14.03 20.69 -4.48
C LEU A 545 13.84 21.63 -3.30
N ILE A 546 14.87 21.78 -2.44
CA ILE A 546 14.81 22.65 -1.26
C ILE A 546 14.59 24.11 -1.65
N ARG A 547 15.25 24.61 -2.70
CA ARG A 547 15.06 25.98 -3.18
C ARG A 547 13.63 26.23 -3.66
N GLU A 548 13.07 25.31 -4.45
CA GLU A 548 11.70 25.44 -4.95
C GLU A 548 10.68 25.32 -3.80
N LEU A 549 10.83 24.34 -2.91
CA LEU A 549 9.97 24.18 -1.74
C LEU A 549 10.03 25.41 -0.82
N ARG A 550 11.22 25.99 -0.60
CA ARG A 550 11.36 27.24 0.17
C ARG A 550 10.64 28.40 -0.51
N ARG A 551 10.74 28.52 -1.83
CA ARG A 551 10.03 29.55 -2.59
C ARG A 551 8.51 29.46 -2.37
N LEU A 552 7.97 28.24 -2.37
CA LEU A 552 6.55 28.00 -2.09
C LEU A 552 6.18 28.30 -0.64
N GLN A 553 6.97 27.83 0.32
CA GLN A 553 6.73 28.07 1.74
C GLN A 553 6.66 29.56 2.08
N LEU A 554 7.47 30.39 1.42
CA LEU A 554 7.46 31.85 1.61
C LEU A 554 6.17 32.55 1.11
N LEU A 555 5.33 31.87 0.33
CA LEU A 555 4.00 32.37 -0.06
C LEU A 555 2.97 32.17 1.06
N SER A 556 3.23 31.26 2.00
CA SER A 556 2.34 31.04 3.14
C SER A 556 2.43 32.21 4.13
N ALA A 557 1.29 32.82 4.42
CA ALA A 557 1.19 33.94 5.36
C ALA A 557 -0.04 33.81 6.25
N GLY A 558 -0.19 34.74 7.20
CA GLY A 558 -1.27 34.72 8.19
C GLY A 558 -0.90 33.95 9.46
N ASP A 559 -1.87 33.80 10.35
CA ASP A 559 -1.71 33.09 11.63
C ASP A 559 -2.15 31.62 11.49
N PRO A 560 -1.27 30.63 11.73
CA PRO A 560 -1.64 29.21 11.73
C PRO A 560 -2.84 28.89 12.61
N ALA A 561 -3.00 29.56 13.77
CA ALA A 561 -4.12 29.33 14.68
C ALA A 561 -5.46 29.88 14.14
N ALA A 562 -5.41 30.88 13.26
CA ALA A 562 -6.60 31.53 12.72
C ALA A 562 -7.17 30.85 11.46
N PHE A 563 -6.40 29.96 10.82
CA PHE A 563 -6.87 29.26 9.63
C PHE A 563 -8.14 28.44 9.92
N ALA A 564 -9.16 28.63 9.09
CA ALA A 564 -10.41 27.90 9.15
C ALA A 564 -10.74 27.32 7.77
N THR A 565 -11.08 26.03 7.74
CA THR A 565 -11.56 25.37 6.52
C THR A 565 -13.02 25.72 6.25
N ALA A 566 -13.41 25.78 4.98
CA ALA A 566 -14.82 25.85 4.57
C ALA A 566 -15.52 24.48 4.66
N CYS A 567 -14.77 23.41 4.93
CA CYS A 567 -15.28 22.05 5.04
C CYS A 567 -15.90 21.75 6.41
N THR A 568 -16.65 20.66 6.45
CA THR A 568 -17.09 20.00 7.70
C THR A 568 -16.77 18.50 7.62
N PRO A 569 -16.79 17.74 8.72
CA PRO A 569 -16.55 16.29 8.68
C PRO A 569 -17.53 15.52 7.77
N ARG A 570 -18.70 16.10 7.45
CA ARG A 570 -19.70 15.53 6.54
C ARG A 570 -19.58 16.02 5.09
N ASN A 571 -18.81 17.08 4.85
CA ASN A 571 -18.63 17.68 3.54
C ASN A 571 -17.20 18.26 3.44
N ALA A 572 -16.27 17.43 3.00
CA ALA A 572 -14.85 17.73 2.90
C ALA A 572 -14.32 17.67 1.45
N ALA A 573 -15.19 17.95 0.47
CA ALA A 573 -14.81 17.97 -0.93
C ALA A 573 -13.61 18.92 -1.17
N GLN A 574 -12.61 18.47 -1.94
CA GLN A 574 -11.40 19.26 -2.19
C GLN A 574 -11.67 20.57 -2.94
N SER A 575 -12.81 20.67 -3.64
CA SER A 575 -13.27 21.93 -4.25
C SER A 575 -13.58 23.03 -3.24
N LEU A 576 -13.78 22.68 -1.96
CA LEU A 576 -13.99 23.62 -0.85
C LEU A 576 -12.69 23.99 -0.13
N TRP A 577 -11.57 23.34 -0.46
CA TRP A 577 -10.29 23.61 0.19
C TRP A 577 -9.75 25.00 -0.19
N SER A 578 -8.97 25.59 0.70
CA SER A 578 -8.43 26.93 0.46
C SER A 578 -7.48 26.95 -0.73
N ARG A 579 -7.57 27.99 -1.57
CA ARG A 579 -6.67 28.23 -2.72
C ARG A 579 -5.78 29.46 -2.53
N ASP A 580 -5.84 30.10 -1.36
CA ASP A 580 -5.13 31.34 -1.06
C ASP A 580 -4.06 31.12 0.03
N PRO A 581 -2.77 30.96 -0.33
CA PRO A 581 -1.71 30.73 0.63
C PRO A 581 -1.49 31.89 1.61
N SER A 582 -2.01 33.09 1.34
CA SER A 582 -1.85 34.25 2.24
C SER A 582 -2.57 34.11 3.58
N CYS A 583 -3.45 33.11 3.74
CA CYS A 583 -4.17 32.82 4.98
C CYS A 583 -3.83 31.46 5.62
N TRP A 584 -2.90 30.68 5.06
CA TRP A 584 -2.60 29.31 5.52
C TRP A 584 -1.75 29.24 6.80
N GLY A 585 -1.20 30.36 7.25
CA GLY A 585 -0.27 30.45 8.35
C GLY A 585 1.18 30.53 7.86
N GLU A 586 1.92 31.50 8.38
CA GLU A 586 3.35 31.66 8.11
C GLU A 586 4.14 30.38 8.41
N GLY A 587 4.95 29.93 7.45
CA GLY A 587 5.81 28.74 7.57
C GLY A 587 5.19 27.44 7.08
N TYR A 588 3.93 27.45 6.65
CA TYR A 588 3.24 26.27 6.12
C TYR A 588 3.85 25.78 4.80
N LEU A 589 4.02 24.46 4.68
CA LEU A 589 4.41 23.81 3.44
C LEU A 589 3.87 22.38 3.41
N SER A 590 2.99 22.12 2.44
CA SER A 590 2.53 20.77 2.07
C SER A 590 2.08 20.78 0.61
N ALA A 591 1.84 19.61 0.02
CA ALA A 591 1.32 19.47 -1.35
C ALA A 591 -0.20 19.67 -1.45
N TYR A 592 -0.80 20.24 -0.40
CA TYR A 592 -2.20 20.63 -0.27
C TYR A 592 -2.35 21.74 0.78
N PRO A 593 -3.46 22.49 0.80
CA PRO A 593 -3.73 23.52 1.83
C PRO A 593 -4.00 22.93 3.23
N PRO A 594 -3.97 23.74 4.31
CA PRO A 594 -4.10 23.24 5.69
C PRO A 594 -5.47 22.64 6.08
N ASP A 595 -6.41 22.51 5.15
CA ASP A 595 -7.77 22.01 5.36
C ASP A 595 -7.83 20.67 6.09
N GLN A 596 -6.97 19.70 5.74
CA GLN A 596 -6.94 18.40 6.41
C GLN A 596 -6.56 18.51 7.90
N PHE A 597 -5.69 19.46 8.27
CA PHE A 597 -5.30 19.71 9.66
C PHE A 597 -6.48 20.26 10.47
N ALA A 598 -7.18 21.26 9.91
CA ALA A 598 -8.39 21.82 10.51
C ALA A 598 -9.54 20.79 10.63
N LEU A 599 -9.65 19.87 9.67
CA LEU A 599 -10.61 18.76 9.71
C LEU A 599 -10.24 17.68 10.74
N LEU A 600 -8.94 17.40 10.94
CA LEU A 600 -8.48 16.49 11.98
C LEU A 600 -8.81 17.01 13.39
N GLU A 601 -8.66 18.32 13.61
CA GLU A 601 -9.04 18.98 14.87
C GLU A 601 -10.55 18.89 15.17
N GLN A 602 -11.36 18.64 14.12
CA GLN A 602 -12.80 18.34 14.20
C GLN A 602 -13.10 16.84 14.25
N PHE A 603 -12.07 16.00 14.41
CA PHE A 603 -12.15 14.54 14.48
C PHE A 603 -12.72 13.88 13.21
N THR A 604 -12.43 14.46 12.05
CA THR A 604 -12.81 13.87 10.76
C THR A 604 -12.06 12.55 10.55
N PRO A 605 -12.75 11.42 10.36
CA PRO A 605 -12.11 10.11 10.30
C PRO A 605 -11.47 9.85 8.94
N TYR A 606 -10.60 8.85 8.91
CA TYR A 606 -10.19 8.20 7.67
C TYR A 606 -11.41 7.52 7.02
N ALA A 607 -11.61 7.53 5.69
CA ALA A 607 -10.75 8.06 4.63
C ALA A 607 -11.17 9.44 4.09
N THR A 608 -11.95 10.21 4.85
CA THR A 608 -12.34 11.59 4.47
C THR A 608 -11.14 12.54 4.47
N ILE A 609 -10.21 12.33 5.41
CA ILE A 609 -8.86 12.90 5.42
C ILE A 609 -7.86 11.76 5.57
N TRP A 610 -6.58 12.01 5.28
CA TRP A 610 -5.53 11.00 5.39
C TRP A 610 -4.24 11.58 6.00
N ALA A 611 -3.99 11.20 7.26
CA ALA A 611 -2.73 11.38 7.99
C ALA A 611 -1.98 12.71 7.72
N PRO A 612 -2.60 13.89 7.96
CA PRO A 612 -1.98 15.16 7.57
C PRO A 612 -0.64 15.42 8.27
N TYR A 613 -0.50 15.07 9.54
CA TYR A 613 0.76 15.21 10.27
C TYR A 613 1.83 14.19 9.84
N TYR A 614 1.45 13.01 9.33
CA TYR A 614 2.41 12.07 8.72
C TYR A 614 3.09 12.67 7.49
N THR A 615 2.32 13.33 6.61
CA THR A 615 2.88 13.93 5.39
C THR A 615 3.85 15.07 5.73
N LEU A 616 3.47 15.90 6.71
CA LEU A 616 4.29 17.00 7.20
C LEU A 616 5.57 16.50 7.90
N HIS A 617 5.47 15.39 8.64
CA HIS A 617 6.63 14.70 9.20
C HIS A 617 7.64 14.31 8.14
N LYS A 618 7.23 13.73 7.00
CA LYS A 618 8.20 13.34 5.95
C LYS A 618 8.96 14.53 5.39
N LEU A 619 8.29 15.66 5.18
CA LEU A 619 8.94 16.89 4.74
C LEU A 619 9.92 17.40 5.80
N LEU A 620 9.48 17.45 7.07
CA LEU A 620 10.31 17.92 8.16
C LEU A 620 11.56 17.04 8.35
N ALA A 621 11.40 15.71 8.35
CA ALA A 621 12.50 14.76 8.40
C ALA A 621 13.46 14.93 7.22
N GLY A 622 12.93 15.02 5.98
CA GLY A 622 13.74 15.25 4.78
C GLY A 622 14.57 16.54 4.82
N PHE A 623 14.01 17.63 5.36
CA PHE A 623 14.77 18.86 5.55
C PHE A 623 15.85 18.73 6.63
N LEU A 624 15.57 18.06 7.74
CA LEU A 624 16.54 17.81 8.81
C LEU A 624 17.69 16.91 8.33
N ASP A 625 17.38 15.84 7.59
CA ASP A 625 18.39 14.98 6.96
C ASP A 625 19.25 15.77 5.97
N CYS A 626 18.64 16.61 5.12
CA CYS A 626 19.39 17.47 4.21
C CYS A 626 20.28 18.48 4.95
N TYR A 627 19.85 19.02 6.08
CA TYR A 627 20.69 19.88 6.91
C TYR A 627 21.89 19.09 7.47
N LEU A 628 21.64 17.94 8.09
CA LEU A 628 22.66 17.12 8.74
C LEU A 628 23.68 16.52 7.76
N GLN A 629 23.23 16.06 6.59
CA GLN A 629 24.10 15.38 5.64
C GLN A 629 24.73 16.33 4.61
N LEU A 630 24.04 17.40 4.21
CA LEU A 630 24.48 18.29 3.12
C LEU A 630 24.98 19.66 3.58
N ASP A 631 24.86 19.98 4.88
CA ASP A 631 25.13 21.29 5.47
C ASP A 631 24.26 22.42 4.87
N CYS A 632 23.01 22.10 4.52
CA CYS A 632 22.10 23.03 3.86
C CYS A 632 21.29 23.88 4.86
N LYS A 633 21.73 25.12 5.11
CA LYS A 633 21.01 26.05 6.02
C LYS A 633 19.58 26.37 5.57
N THR A 634 19.33 26.46 4.26
CA THR A 634 17.97 26.69 3.73
C THR A 634 17.03 25.52 4.08
N ALA A 635 17.53 24.29 4.17
CA ALA A 635 16.74 23.16 4.63
C ALA A 635 16.34 23.33 6.11
N LEU A 636 17.27 23.79 6.96
CA LEU A 636 16.96 24.14 8.35
C LEU A 636 15.92 25.27 8.43
N ASP A 637 16.03 26.32 7.60
CA ASP A 637 15.04 27.40 7.54
C ASP A 637 13.63 26.87 7.17
N CYS A 638 13.55 25.88 6.27
CA CYS A 638 12.29 25.20 5.94
C CYS A 638 11.74 24.41 7.13
N ALA A 639 12.60 23.65 7.79
CA ALA A 639 12.26 22.85 8.98
C ALA A 639 11.77 23.74 10.14
N GLU A 640 12.46 24.85 10.42
CA GLU A 640 12.05 25.83 11.43
C GLU A 640 10.70 26.47 11.12
N GLY A 641 10.43 26.74 9.84
CA GLY A 641 9.13 27.24 9.38
C GLY A 641 7.99 26.26 9.65
N ILE A 642 8.16 24.98 9.28
CA ILE A 642 7.20 23.92 9.56
C ILE A 642 7.02 23.74 11.08
N GLY A 643 8.11 23.64 11.83
CA GLY A 643 8.06 23.44 13.28
C GLY A 643 7.33 24.58 14.00
N LEU A 644 7.55 25.83 13.59
CA LEU A 644 6.87 26.98 14.18
C LEU A 644 5.39 27.03 13.78
N TRP A 645 5.06 26.67 12.54
CA TRP A 645 3.67 26.55 12.09
C TRP A 645 2.92 25.50 12.92
N VAL A 646 3.51 24.32 13.12
CA VAL A 646 2.92 23.23 13.95
C VAL A 646 2.71 23.69 15.38
N TYR A 647 3.72 24.31 16.00
CA TYR A 647 3.62 24.85 17.35
C TYR A 647 2.45 25.82 17.47
N ARG A 648 2.36 26.82 16.58
CA ARG A 648 1.31 27.84 16.59
C ARG A 648 -0.08 27.23 16.34
N ARG A 649 -0.19 26.27 15.41
CA ARG A 649 -1.46 25.60 15.08
C ARG A 649 -2.00 24.76 16.23
N LEU A 650 -1.12 24.00 16.91
CA LEU A 650 -1.52 23.10 17.99
C LEU A 650 -1.64 23.78 19.36
N SER A 651 -0.95 24.90 19.60
CA SER A 651 -1.04 25.68 20.84
C SER A 651 -2.47 25.99 21.33
N PRO A 652 -3.46 26.37 20.46
CA PRO A 652 -4.84 26.61 20.90
C PRO A 652 -5.64 25.33 21.21
N THR A 653 -5.15 24.14 20.84
CA THR A 653 -5.84 22.87 21.11
C THR A 653 -5.68 22.46 22.58
N SER A 654 -6.68 21.78 23.15
CA SER A 654 -6.56 21.22 24.50
C SER A 654 -5.81 19.87 24.47
N ALA A 655 -5.20 19.49 25.60
CA ALA A 655 -4.57 18.17 25.73
C ALA A 655 -5.54 17.01 25.45
N GLY A 656 -6.81 17.13 25.88
CA GLY A 656 -7.84 16.12 25.60
C GLY A 656 -8.24 16.05 24.12
N GLN A 657 -8.24 17.19 23.41
CA GLN A 657 -8.47 17.22 21.96
C GLN A 657 -7.33 16.51 21.22
N ARG A 658 -6.07 16.81 21.56
CA ARG A 658 -4.90 16.16 20.97
C ARG A 658 -4.87 14.65 21.24
N ALA A 659 -5.10 14.24 22.48
CA ALA A 659 -5.19 12.81 22.83
C ALA A 659 -6.26 12.08 21.98
N LYS A 660 -7.40 12.72 21.71
CA LYS A 660 -8.42 12.15 20.82
C LYS A 660 -7.98 12.12 19.36
N MET A 661 -7.29 13.15 18.85
CA MET A 661 -6.75 13.14 17.48
C MET A 661 -5.76 11.99 17.29
N TRP A 662 -4.80 11.82 18.21
CA TRP A 662 -3.75 10.80 18.11
C TRP A 662 -4.24 9.36 18.27
N GLY A 663 -5.38 9.18 18.95
CA GLY A 663 -6.06 7.88 19.06
C GLY A 663 -6.88 7.49 17.81
N MET A 664 -7.01 8.35 16.80
CA MET A 664 -7.76 8.04 15.59
C MET A 664 -6.97 7.15 14.63
N TYR A 665 -7.62 6.10 14.13
CA TYR A 665 -7.05 5.21 13.11
C TYR A 665 -6.75 5.99 11.82
N ILE A 666 -5.49 5.97 11.39
CA ILE A 666 -4.92 6.59 10.17
C ILE A 666 -5.07 8.12 10.07
N ALA A 667 -6.26 8.69 10.24
CA ALA A 667 -6.45 10.14 10.23
C ALA A 667 -5.60 10.84 11.30
N GLY A 668 -5.44 10.19 12.46
CA GLY A 668 -4.61 10.65 13.57
C GLY A 668 -3.12 10.33 13.44
N GLU A 669 -2.70 9.65 12.37
CA GLU A 669 -1.30 9.27 12.18
C GLU A 669 -0.44 10.51 11.95
N TYR A 670 0.62 10.62 12.76
CA TYR A 670 1.60 11.71 12.70
C TYR A 670 3.02 11.23 12.39
N GLY A 671 3.23 9.93 12.14
CA GLY A 671 4.56 9.35 12.01
C GLY A 671 5.48 9.73 13.18
N GLY A 672 6.66 10.25 12.90
CA GLY A 672 7.66 10.72 13.86
C GLY A 672 7.69 12.25 13.99
N MET A 673 6.53 12.92 14.04
CA MET A 673 6.50 14.37 14.30
C MET A 673 7.22 14.73 15.61
N ASN A 674 7.03 13.95 16.67
CA ASN A 674 7.72 14.14 17.94
C ASN A 674 9.24 13.92 17.82
N GLU A 675 9.68 12.96 17.01
CA GLU A 675 11.09 12.77 16.66
C GLU A 675 11.69 14.02 16.02
N SER A 676 11.07 14.47 14.94
CA SER A 676 11.60 15.57 14.13
C SER A 676 11.60 16.91 14.87
N LEU A 677 10.55 17.19 15.66
CA LEU A 677 10.48 18.39 16.49
C LEU A 677 11.50 18.37 17.64
N SER A 678 11.75 17.20 18.23
CA SER A 678 12.77 17.04 19.27
C SER A 678 14.19 17.19 18.72
N LEU A 679 14.45 16.66 17.53
CA LEU A 679 15.71 16.89 16.83
C LEU A 679 15.87 18.37 16.46
N LEU A 680 14.82 19.03 15.96
CA LEU A 680 14.85 20.46 15.67
C LEU A 680 15.12 21.30 16.94
N PHE A 681 14.57 20.90 18.09
CA PHE A 681 14.92 21.51 19.38
C PHE A 681 16.41 21.32 19.72
N GLN A 682 16.97 20.12 19.57
CA GLN A 682 18.40 19.88 19.82
C GLN A 682 19.31 20.74 18.94
N LEU A 683 18.92 20.93 17.67
CA LEU A 683 19.71 21.71 16.71
C LEU A 683 19.63 23.23 16.93
N THR A 684 18.52 23.73 17.49
CA THR A 684 18.25 25.19 17.55
C THR A 684 18.21 25.75 18.98
N GLY A 685 17.98 24.91 19.99
CA GLY A 685 17.76 25.29 21.38
C GLY A 685 16.41 25.99 21.65
N LYS A 686 15.53 26.13 20.66
CA LYS A 686 14.26 26.87 20.79
C LYS A 686 13.19 26.06 21.51
N GLN A 687 12.78 26.53 22.69
CA GLN A 687 11.84 25.80 23.58
C GLN A 687 10.48 25.49 22.94
N CYS A 688 9.99 26.32 22.03
CA CYS A 688 8.72 26.07 21.34
C CYS A 688 8.72 24.72 20.59
N TYR A 689 9.86 24.24 20.09
CA TYR A 689 9.95 22.94 19.41
C TYR A 689 9.88 21.78 20.39
N ARG A 690 10.46 21.92 21.59
CA ARG A 690 10.29 20.96 22.68
C ARG A 690 8.83 20.89 23.14
N GLU A 691 8.19 22.05 23.32
CA GLU A 691 6.77 22.13 23.65
C GLU A 691 5.90 21.50 22.55
N ALA A 692 6.21 21.76 21.27
CA ALA A 692 5.50 21.17 20.15
C ALA A 692 5.67 19.64 20.08
N ALA A 693 6.87 19.11 20.33
CA ALA A 693 7.10 17.66 20.37
C ALA A 693 6.19 16.97 21.40
N ALA A 694 6.16 17.49 22.64
CA ALA A 694 5.31 16.98 23.71
C ALA A 694 3.79 17.09 23.42
N MET A 695 3.36 17.91 22.45
CA MET A 695 1.95 17.95 22.02
C MET A 695 1.53 16.69 21.27
N PHE A 696 2.47 15.90 20.75
CA PHE A 696 2.23 14.63 20.05
C PHE A 696 2.24 13.40 20.97
N ASP A 697 2.46 13.57 22.28
CA ASP A 697 2.44 12.47 23.24
C ASP A 697 1.11 11.71 23.22
N ASN A 698 1.17 10.45 22.79
CA ASN A 698 0.05 9.54 22.80
C ASN A 698 -0.01 8.83 24.16
N THR A 699 -0.44 9.55 25.19
CA THR A 699 -0.40 9.08 26.59
C THR A 699 -1.11 7.75 26.83
N GLN A 700 -2.17 7.44 26.05
CA GLN A 700 -2.88 6.16 26.14
C GLN A 700 -1.99 4.96 25.82
N VAL A 701 -1.02 5.14 24.92
CA VAL A 701 -0.04 4.12 24.52
C VAL A 701 1.22 4.25 25.37
N PHE A 702 1.76 5.46 25.50
CA PHE A 702 3.06 5.68 26.12
C PHE A 702 3.08 5.30 27.60
N ASP A 703 2.04 5.64 28.36
CA ASP A 703 2.02 5.40 29.80
C ASP A 703 1.93 3.91 30.14
N GLY A 704 1.24 3.12 29.31
CA GLY A 704 1.19 1.67 29.43
C GLY A 704 2.54 1.03 29.12
N LEU A 705 3.13 1.40 27.97
CA LEU A 705 4.45 0.90 27.56
C LEU A 705 5.55 1.27 28.56
N ALA A 706 5.56 2.50 29.11
CA ALA A 706 6.51 2.92 30.14
C ALA A 706 6.43 2.06 31.42
N GLN A 707 5.28 1.42 31.66
CA GLN A 707 5.02 0.50 32.76
C GLN A 707 5.20 -0.98 32.38
N GLY A 708 5.63 -1.27 31.14
CA GLY A 708 5.80 -2.63 30.62
C GLY A 708 4.48 -3.34 30.36
N LEU A 709 3.42 -2.60 30.01
CA LEU A 709 2.11 -3.14 29.63
C LEU A 709 1.95 -3.13 28.10
N ASP A 710 1.35 -4.18 27.57
CA ASP A 710 0.93 -4.22 26.17
C ASP A 710 -0.29 -3.32 25.95
N THR A 711 -0.08 -2.22 25.24
CA THR A 711 -1.13 -1.29 24.79
C THR A 711 -1.16 -1.17 23.27
N ILE A 712 -0.53 -2.10 22.54
CA ILE A 712 -0.35 -2.01 21.09
C ILE A 712 -1.12 -3.10 20.32
N THR A 713 -1.63 -4.14 20.99
CA THR A 713 -2.47 -5.16 20.36
C THR A 713 -3.62 -4.52 19.57
N GLY A 714 -3.78 -4.90 18.31
CA GLY A 714 -4.82 -4.40 17.41
C GLY A 714 -4.51 -3.07 16.73
N LEU A 715 -3.50 -2.33 17.20
CA LEU A 715 -3.12 -1.04 16.62
C LEU A 715 -2.36 -1.22 15.29
N HIS A 716 -2.45 -0.22 14.42
CA HIS A 716 -1.67 -0.17 13.19
C HIS A 716 -0.18 -0.04 13.52
N ALA A 717 0.65 -0.95 13.02
CA ALA A 717 2.06 -1.06 13.40
C ALA A 717 2.86 0.18 13.00
N ASN A 718 2.87 0.52 11.71
CA ASN A 718 3.67 1.64 11.22
C ASN A 718 3.16 3.03 11.65
N GLN A 719 1.90 3.18 12.05
CA GLN A 719 1.41 4.40 12.71
C GLN A 719 2.08 4.63 14.08
N HIS A 720 2.44 3.55 14.80
CA HIS A 720 2.88 3.62 16.20
C HIS A 720 4.39 3.43 16.38
N ILE A 721 5.09 2.64 15.55
CA ILE A 721 6.56 2.44 15.68
C ILE A 721 7.34 3.79 15.59
N PRO A 722 7.05 4.71 14.65
CA PRO A 722 7.71 6.03 14.60
C PRO A 722 7.51 6.88 15.86
N GLN A 723 6.39 6.71 16.57
CA GLN A 723 6.15 7.41 17.83
C GLN A 723 7.15 6.99 18.91
N MET A 724 7.57 5.71 18.89
CA MET A 724 8.56 5.15 19.81
C MET A 724 9.98 5.62 19.49
N ILE A 725 10.30 5.78 18.20
CA ILE A 725 11.52 6.47 17.76
C ILE A 725 11.51 7.91 18.27
N GLY A 726 10.37 8.59 18.15
CA GLY A 726 10.20 9.93 18.70
C GLY A 726 10.33 10.01 20.21
N ALA A 727 9.77 9.04 20.96
CA ALA A 727 9.99 8.94 22.40
C ALA A 727 11.50 8.81 22.70
N MET A 728 12.22 7.95 21.99
CA MET A 728 13.67 7.86 22.15
C MET A 728 14.39 9.19 21.87
N GLN A 729 13.96 9.93 20.85
CA GLN A 729 14.52 11.26 20.54
C GLN A 729 14.16 12.33 21.58
N GLU A 730 12.96 12.27 22.16
CA GLU A 730 12.53 13.11 23.29
C GLU A 730 13.36 12.83 24.54
N PHE A 731 13.68 11.56 24.82
CA PHE A 731 14.61 11.20 25.88
C PHE A 731 15.99 11.80 25.66
N ILE A 732 16.54 11.71 24.44
CA ILE A 732 17.84 12.33 24.09
C ILE A 732 17.78 13.86 24.32
N ALA A 733 16.65 14.48 24.00
CA ALA A 733 16.47 15.93 24.13
C ALA A 733 16.26 16.41 25.59
N THR A 734 15.63 15.60 26.45
CA THR A 734 15.13 16.06 27.76
C THR A 734 15.74 15.33 28.96
N GLY A 735 16.25 14.11 28.77
CA GLY A 735 16.68 13.21 29.85
C GLY A 735 15.53 12.56 30.63
N GLU A 736 14.29 12.69 30.18
CA GLU A 736 13.12 12.15 30.90
C GLU A 736 12.99 10.62 30.71
N ALA A 737 13.25 9.88 31.80
CA ALA A 737 13.27 8.41 31.79
C ALA A 737 11.93 7.72 31.45
N HIS A 738 10.81 8.46 31.41
CA HIS A 738 9.53 7.92 30.91
C HIS A 738 9.67 7.51 29.44
N TYR A 739 10.16 8.39 28.57
CA TYR A 739 10.27 8.12 27.15
C TYR A 739 11.25 6.98 26.81
N TYR A 740 12.39 6.90 27.51
CA TYR A 740 13.30 5.77 27.35
C TYR A 740 12.63 4.44 27.67
N ARG A 741 11.87 4.37 28.77
CA ARG A 741 11.14 3.15 29.16
C ARG A 741 10.06 2.81 28.14
N THR A 742 9.33 3.79 27.64
CA THR A 742 8.34 3.60 26.56
C THR A 742 8.99 2.93 25.34
N ALA A 743 10.09 3.52 24.83
CA ALA A 743 10.79 3.02 23.65
C ALA A 743 11.42 1.63 23.86
N LYS A 744 12.14 1.43 24.98
CA LYS A 744 12.80 0.16 25.30
C LYS A 744 11.79 -0.97 25.53
N ASN A 745 10.76 -0.74 26.34
CA ASN A 745 9.76 -1.77 26.64
C ASN A 745 8.92 -2.12 25.41
N PHE A 746 8.65 -1.14 24.53
CA PHE A 746 8.02 -1.39 23.24
C PHE A 746 8.87 -2.32 22.37
N TRP A 747 10.17 -2.03 22.23
CA TRP A 747 11.08 -2.85 21.45
C TRP A 747 11.08 -4.30 21.97
N GLU A 748 11.28 -4.48 23.29
CA GLU A 748 11.29 -5.81 23.91
C GLU A 748 9.95 -6.55 23.72
N LEU A 749 8.82 -5.86 23.89
CA LEU A 749 7.49 -6.43 23.68
C LEU A 749 7.31 -6.91 22.23
N VAL A 750 7.65 -6.05 21.26
CA VAL A 750 7.45 -6.34 19.84
C VAL A 750 8.35 -7.47 19.37
N THR A 751 9.63 -7.45 19.70
CA THR A 751 10.58 -8.46 19.25
C THR A 751 10.33 -9.83 19.87
N ALA A 752 9.82 -9.88 21.10
CA ALA A 752 9.51 -11.14 21.77
C ALA A 752 8.17 -11.73 21.32
N HIS A 753 7.13 -10.91 21.15
CA HIS A 753 5.74 -11.41 21.06
C HIS A 753 5.05 -11.19 19.71
N TYR A 754 5.58 -10.33 18.85
CA TYR A 754 4.93 -9.90 17.60
C TYR A 754 5.74 -10.10 16.33
N ALA A 755 7.07 -10.22 16.45
CA ALA A 755 7.94 -10.41 15.30
C ALA A 755 7.80 -11.82 14.72
N TYR A 756 7.96 -11.96 13.40
CA TYR A 756 8.15 -13.23 12.70
C TYR A 756 9.65 -13.52 12.49
N SER A 757 10.01 -14.69 11.96
CA SER A 757 11.39 -15.18 11.78
C SER A 757 12.24 -14.28 10.90
N ILE A 758 11.62 -13.58 9.94
CA ILE A 758 12.27 -12.58 9.11
C ILE A 758 12.52 -11.23 9.82
N GLY A 759 12.08 -11.09 11.08
CA GLY A 759 12.18 -9.87 11.90
C GLY A 759 10.99 -8.91 11.78
N GLY A 760 10.21 -9.04 10.71
CA GLY A 760 9.02 -8.24 10.43
C GLY A 760 7.86 -8.48 11.37
N VAL A 761 6.93 -7.53 11.40
CA VAL A 761 5.77 -7.54 12.30
C VAL A 761 4.48 -7.24 11.54
N GLY A 762 3.36 -7.67 12.12
CA GLY A 762 2.03 -7.28 11.69
C GLY A 762 1.43 -8.12 10.56
N ARG A 763 0.10 -8.05 10.47
CA ARG A 763 -0.73 -8.70 9.45
C ARG A 763 -1.83 -7.74 9.04
N GLY A 764 -1.90 -7.43 7.74
CA GLY A 764 -2.75 -6.36 7.23
C GLY A 764 -2.46 -5.05 7.96
N GLU A 765 -1.18 -4.71 8.12
CA GLU A 765 -0.64 -3.49 8.76
C GLU A 765 -0.82 -3.39 10.28
N ASN A 766 -1.57 -4.29 10.92
CA ASN A 766 -1.85 -4.19 12.35
C ASN A 766 -1.06 -5.24 13.16
N PHE A 767 -0.69 -4.86 14.38
CA PHE A 767 -0.30 -5.80 15.42
C PHE A 767 -1.50 -6.70 15.74
N LYS A 768 -1.38 -8.01 15.51
CA LYS A 768 -2.42 -9.01 15.86
C LYS A 768 -2.16 -9.58 17.24
N GLU A 769 -3.00 -10.48 17.70
CA GLU A 769 -2.87 -11.11 19.01
C GLU A 769 -1.45 -11.69 19.20
N PRO A 770 -0.74 -11.30 20.28
CA PRO A 770 0.63 -11.75 20.52
C PRO A 770 0.68 -13.23 20.88
N ASP A 771 1.80 -13.87 20.57
CA ASP A 771 2.10 -15.30 20.81
C ASP A 771 1.23 -16.30 20.04
N ILE A 772 0.45 -15.86 19.04
CA ILE A 772 -0.26 -16.75 18.10
C ILE A 772 0.15 -16.47 16.65
N LEU A 773 1.46 -16.52 16.40
CA LEU A 773 2.06 -16.11 15.13
C LEU A 773 1.68 -17.06 13.99
N ALA A 774 1.70 -18.38 14.18
CA ALA A 774 1.39 -19.35 13.14
C ALA A 774 -0.07 -19.21 12.68
N ALA A 775 -1.01 -19.04 13.62
CA ALA A 775 -2.41 -18.75 13.31
C ALA A 775 -2.61 -17.40 12.59
N ASN A 776 -1.64 -16.50 12.69
CA ASN A 776 -1.67 -15.18 12.06
C ASN A 776 -0.89 -15.09 10.73
N ILE A 777 -0.36 -16.20 10.21
CA ILE A 777 0.28 -16.24 8.88
C ILE A 777 -0.81 -16.30 7.80
N GLU A 778 -0.85 -15.27 6.95
CA GLU A 778 -1.68 -15.18 5.75
C GLU A 778 -0.83 -15.31 4.49
N SER A 779 -1.47 -15.54 3.34
CA SER A 779 -0.76 -15.74 2.07
C SER A 779 0.06 -14.53 1.62
N ASP A 780 -0.44 -13.31 1.76
CA ASP A 780 0.06 -12.13 1.03
C ASP A 780 0.18 -10.84 1.89
N ARG A 781 -0.21 -10.84 3.17
CA ARG A 781 -0.46 -9.59 3.94
C ARG A 781 0.36 -9.39 5.21
N ASN A 782 1.38 -10.21 5.44
CA ASN A 782 2.25 -10.07 6.60
C ASN A 782 3.44 -9.14 6.31
N CYS A 783 3.99 -8.56 7.38
CA CYS A 783 5.29 -7.90 7.39
C CYS A 783 5.41 -6.72 6.39
N GLU A 784 4.73 -5.61 6.73
CA GLU A 784 4.91 -4.33 6.03
C GLU A 784 6.37 -3.87 6.12
N THR A 785 6.94 -3.40 4.99
CA THR A 785 8.35 -3.01 4.90
C THR A 785 8.67 -1.76 5.74
N CYS A 786 7.75 -0.79 5.85
CA CYS A 786 7.96 0.39 6.70
C CYS A 786 8.12 0.04 8.17
N ALA A 787 7.36 -0.95 8.66
CA ALA A 787 7.44 -1.38 10.05
C ALA A 787 8.83 -1.92 10.39
N ALA A 788 9.41 -2.71 9.47
CA ALA A 788 10.78 -3.22 9.61
C ALA A 788 11.82 -2.10 9.62
N TYR A 789 11.74 -1.15 8.67
CA TYR A 789 12.63 0.02 8.64
C TYR A 789 12.58 0.81 9.97
N ASN A 790 11.38 1.10 10.47
CA ASN A 790 11.23 1.87 11.71
C ASN A 790 11.68 1.08 12.95
N MET A 791 11.47 -0.24 12.97
CA MET A 791 12.02 -1.10 14.01
C MET A 791 13.56 -1.12 13.99
N LEU A 792 14.18 -1.16 12.81
CA LEU A 792 15.65 -1.07 12.69
C LEU A 792 16.18 0.28 13.19
N LYS A 793 15.53 1.39 12.83
CA LYS A 793 15.89 2.72 13.32
C LYS A 793 15.82 2.80 14.86
N LEU A 794 14.73 2.31 15.47
CA LEU A 794 14.61 2.23 16.93
C LEU A 794 15.70 1.35 17.56
N THR A 795 15.96 0.19 16.97
CA THR A 795 16.99 -0.76 17.41
C THR A 795 18.37 -0.11 17.43
N GLY A 796 18.72 0.61 16.37
CA GLY A 796 19.96 1.36 16.26
C GLY A 796 20.13 2.41 17.35
N MET A 797 19.06 3.14 17.69
CA MET A 797 19.08 4.13 18.78
C MET A 797 19.24 3.48 20.16
N LEU A 798 18.53 2.40 20.45
CA LEU A 798 18.61 1.70 21.73
C LEU A 798 19.97 1.03 21.94
N SER A 799 20.56 0.45 20.90
CA SER A 799 21.90 -0.16 20.97
C SER A 799 22.98 0.83 21.42
N CYS A 800 22.83 2.14 21.16
CA CYS A 800 23.76 3.17 21.63
C CYS A 800 23.79 3.33 23.16
N TYR A 801 22.76 2.87 23.88
CA TYR A 801 22.65 2.95 25.35
C TYR A 801 23.04 1.64 26.04
N SER A 802 23.00 0.53 25.31
CA SER A 802 23.45 -0.79 25.77
C SER A 802 24.27 -1.49 24.68
N PRO A 803 25.42 -0.93 24.24
CA PRO A 803 26.18 -1.46 23.11
C PRO A 803 26.78 -2.84 23.36
N GLY A 804 26.89 -3.26 24.63
CA GLY A 804 27.30 -4.62 25.01
C GLY A 804 26.19 -5.67 24.87
N ASP A 805 24.92 -5.27 24.71
CA ASP A 805 23.80 -6.19 24.51
C ASP A 805 23.66 -6.53 23.03
N SER A 806 24.17 -7.69 22.62
CA SER A 806 24.19 -8.09 21.21
C SER A 806 22.80 -8.28 20.61
N ARG A 807 21.78 -8.52 21.45
CA ARG A 807 20.39 -8.80 21.05
C ARG A 807 19.85 -7.71 20.12
N PHE A 808 20.18 -6.45 20.35
CA PHE A 808 19.80 -5.37 19.43
C PHE A 808 20.34 -5.61 18.03
N MET A 809 21.64 -5.88 17.90
CA MET A 809 22.27 -6.04 16.59
C MET A 809 22.05 -7.42 15.98
N ASP A 810 21.68 -8.42 16.77
CA ASP A 810 21.18 -9.72 16.29
C ASP A 810 19.81 -9.56 15.60
N TYR A 811 18.88 -8.82 16.22
CA TYR A 811 17.61 -8.46 15.59
C TYR A 811 17.82 -7.56 14.35
N TYR A 812 18.76 -6.62 14.44
CA TYR A 812 19.10 -5.73 13.34
C TYR A 812 19.58 -6.53 12.12
N GLU A 813 20.56 -7.42 12.29
CA GLU A 813 21.09 -8.30 11.24
C GLU A 813 19.99 -9.17 10.63
N ARG A 814 19.19 -9.85 11.47
CA ARG A 814 18.11 -10.73 11.03
C ARG A 814 17.10 -9.98 10.15
N THR A 815 16.63 -8.82 10.59
CA THR A 815 15.62 -8.03 9.86
C THR A 815 16.20 -7.40 8.60
N LEU A 816 17.44 -6.91 8.67
CA LEU A 816 18.15 -6.34 7.54
C LEU A 816 18.32 -7.37 6.41
N TYR A 817 18.78 -8.57 6.74
CA TYR A 817 19.14 -9.58 5.75
C TYR A 817 17.92 -10.29 5.16
N ASN A 818 16.88 -10.50 5.97
CA ASN A 818 15.74 -11.30 5.56
C ASN A 818 14.56 -10.48 5.05
N GLN A 819 14.36 -9.25 5.55
CA GLN A 819 13.26 -8.41 5.10
C GLN A 819 13.72 -7.23 4.24
N ILE A 820 14.62 -6.39 4.74
CA ILE A 820 15.02 -5.16 4.02
C ILE A 820 15.84 -5.48 2.77
N ALA A 821 16.75 -6.45 2.80
CA ALA A 821 17.49 -6.85 1.61
C ALA A 821 16.60 -7.54 0.57
N ALA A 822 15.56 -8.23 1.05
CA ALA A 822 14.60 -8.98 0.24
C ALA A 822 13.45 -8.14 -0.34
N SER A 823 13.28 -6.90 0.14
CA SER A 823 12.18 -6.01 -0.23
C SER A 823 12.40 -5.29 -1.56
N GLN A 824 13.57 -5.40 -2.19
CA GLN A 824 13.85 -4.84 -3.50
C GLN A 824 13.97 -5.95 -4.55
N ASN A 825 13.36 -5.75 -5.71
CA ASN A 825 13.50 -6.66 -6.84
C ASN A 825 14.91 -6.54 -7.41
N PRO A 826 15.66 -7.65 -7.55
CA PRO A 826 16.95 -7.60 -8.22
C PRO A 826 16.85 -7.45 -9.74
N LEU A 827 15.67 -7.66 -10.33
CA LEU A 827 15.42 -7.54 -11.76
C LEU A 827 14.77 -6.18 -12.09
N VAL A 828 15.55 -5.31 -12.74
CA VAL A 828 15.07 -4.04 -13.32
C VAL A 828 14.12 -4.34 -14.49
N ARG A 829 12.94 -3.71 -14.49
CA ARG A 829 11.96 -3.82 -15.58
C ARG A 829 11.61 -2.42 -16.12
N PRO A 830 11.23 -2.28 -17.40
CA PRO A 830 10.70 -1.01 -17.91
C PRO A 830 9.52 -0.53 -17.05
N GLY A 831 9.61 0.71 -16.53
CA GLY A 831 8.61 1.31 -15.64
C GLY A 831 8.65 0.82 -14.18
N ALA A 832 9.60 -0.04 -13.81
CA ALA A 832 9.81 -0.52 -12.44
C ALA A 832 11.31 -0.80 -12.22
N HIS A 833 12.10 0.27 -12.16
CA HIS A 833 13.56 0.22 -11.99
C HIS A 833 13.96 -0.05 -10.55
N HIS A 834 13.19 0.47 -9.60
CA HIS A 834 13.43 0.22 -8.18
C HIS A 834 12.78 -1.08 -7.72
N GLY A 835 11.46 -1.19 -7.96
CA GLY A 835 10.67 -2.35 -7.59
C GLY A 835 10.80 -2.74 -6.13
N VAL A 836 10.15 -2.00 -5.21
CA VAL A 836 10.13 -2.36 -3.78
C VAL A 836 8.79 -2.94 -3.34
N THR A 837 8.81 -3.83 -2.35
CA THR A 837 7.63 -4.48 -1.79
C THR A 837 6.92 -3.58 -0.80
N TYR A 838 5.58 -3.64 -0.77
CA TYR A 838 4.81 -3.12 0.36
C TYR A 838 4.83 -4.14 1.52
N MET A 839 4.17 -5.28 1.30
CA MET A 839 4.24 -6.46 2.17
C MET A 839 5.34 -7.39 1.69
N LEU A 840 6.09 -7.98 2.63
CA LEU A 840 6.97 -9.11 2.35
C LEU A 840 6.32 -10.40 2.90
N PRO A 841 5.47 -11.07 2.11
CA PRO A 841 4.63 -12.14 2.63
C PRO A 841 5.44 -13.38 3.02
N ILE A 842 4.92 -14.12 4.01
CA ILE A 842 5.59 -15.27 4.64
C ILE A 842 4.73 -16.55 4.61
N GLY A 843 3.53 -16.49 4.03
CA GLY A 843 2.61 -17.62 3.98
C GLY A 843 3.00 -18.73 2.98
N PRO A 844 2.30 -19.88 3.04
CA PRO A 844 2.47 -20.95 2.06
C PRO A 844 2.14 -20.50 0.63
N GLY A 845 3.05 -20.74 -0.31
CA GLY A 845 2.89 -20.39 -1.72
C GLY A 845 2.88 -18.88 -1.99
N ALA A 846 3.32 -18.08 -1.02
CA ALA A 846 3.34 -16.62 -1.10
C ALA A 846 4.20 -16.14 -2.27
N ARG A 847 3.77 -15.04 -2.90
CA ARG A 847 4.51 -14.36 -3.96
C ARG A 847 4.62 -12.88 -3.61
N ARG A 848 5.79 -12.30 -3.84
CA ARG A 848 6.04 -10.86 -3.67
C ARG A 848 5.50 -10.06 -4.85
N GLU A 849 4.96 -8.89 -4.51
CA GLU A 849 4.62 -7.83 -5.46
C GLU A 849 5.57 -6.66 -5.29
N TYR A 850 5.88 -5.98 -6.39
CA TYR A 850 6.87 -4.91 -6.41
C TYR A 850 6.30 -3.69 -7.10
N SER A 851 6.66 -2.53 -6.58
CA SER A 851 6.22 -1.24 -7.09
C SER A 851 6.80 -0.88 -8.46
N ASN A 852 6.16 0.08 -9.12
CA ASN A 852 6.60 0.77 -10.33
C ASN A 852 7.23 2.14 -9.97
N ASP A 853 7.70 2.87 -10.98
CA ASP A 853 8.50 4.10 -10.78
C ASP A 853 7.70 5.36 -10.39
N TYR A 854 6.47 5.53 -10.88
CA TYR A 854 5.73 6.81 -10.71
C TYR A 854 4.27 6.67 -10.31
N GLU A 855 3.74 5.46 -10.21
CA GLU A 855 2.30 5.18 -10.15
C GLU A 855 1.85 4.50 -8.85
N ASP A 856 2.77 4.18 -7.93
CA ASP A 856 2.42 3.62 -6.61
C ASP A 856 2.59 4.62 -5.47
N PHE A 857 3.84 5.08 -5.27
CA PHE A 857 4.24 5.97 -4.17
C PHE A 857 3.63 5.62 -2.81
N THR A 858 3.53 4.34 -2.48
CA THR A 858 3.07 3.91 -1.15
C THR A 858 4.05 4.35 -0.05
N CYS A 859 3.66 4.27 1.23
CA CYS A 859 4.58 4.51 2.35
C CYS A 859 5.87 3.65 2.24
N CYS A 860 5.73 2.39 1.84
CA CYS A 860 6.85 1.47 1.65
C CYS A 860 7.71 1.82 0.43
N HIS A 861 7.12 2.45 -0.59
CA HIS A 861 7.90 3.02 -1.69
C HIS A 861 8.78 4.19 -1.19
N GLY A 862 8.20 5.11 -0.41
CA GLY A 862 8.94 6.18 0.25
C GLY A 862 10.11 5.66 1.08
N THR A 863 9.82 4.73 1.99
CA THR A 863 10.83 4.09 2.84
C THR A 863 11.85 3.26 2.06
N GLY A 864 11.43 2.62 0.97
CA GLY A 864 12.30 1.89 0.05
C GLY A 864 13.40 2.77 -0.54
N MET A 865 13.10 4.04 -0.86
CA MET A 865 14.11 5.00 -1.31
C MET A 865 15.20 5.27 -0.25
N GLU A 866 14.85 5.20 1.04
CA GLU A 866 15.81 5.42 2.12
C GLU A 866 16.59 4.15 2.51
N ASN A 867 15.93 2.98 2.52
CA ASN A 867 16.51 1.71 2.98
C ASN A 867 17.87 1.43 2.37
N HIS A 868 17.93 1.46 1.04
CA HIS A 868 19.05 0.91 0.28
C HIS A 868 20.26 1.85 0.20
N VAL A 869 20.16 3.09 0.68
CA VAL A 869 21.28 4.05 0.75
C VAL A 869 21.86 4.17 2.16
N ARG A 870 21.39 3.35 3.12
CA ARG A 870 21.75 3.42 4.55
C ARG A 870 22.39 2.15 5.11
N TYR A 871 22.77 1.19 4.27
CA TYR A 871 23.35 -0.08 4.71
C TYR A 871 24.60 0.06 5.61
N SER A 872 25.37 1.14 5.44
CA SER A 872 26.58 1.39 6.24
C SER A 872 26.35 2.02 7.62
N GLU A 873 25.13 2.46 7.93
CA GLU A 873 24.83 3.31 9.09
C GLU A 873 25.19 2.69 10.44
N HIS A 874 24.92 1.39 10.58
CA HIS A 874 25.15 0.66 11.83
C HIS A 874 26.23 -0.41 11.70
N ILE A 875 27.17 -0.30 10.74
CA ILE A 875 28.31 -1.24 10.68
C ILE A 875 29.22 -1.05 11.91
N TYR A 876 29.50 0.20 12.26
CA TYR A 876 30.41 0.56 13.36
C TYR A 876 29.78 1.56 14.33
N HIS A 877 29.91 1.31 15.63
CA HIS A 877 29.62 2.32 16.67
C HIS A 877 30.90 2.66 17.45
N MET A 878 31.07 3.93 17.81
CA MET A 878 32.16 4.44 18.63
C MET A 878 31.72 4.48 20.09
N GLY A 879 32.41 3.75 20.97
CA GLY A 879 32.21 3.80 22.42
C GLY A 879 32.73 5.08 23.06
N GLU A 880 32.19 5.46 24.22
CA GLU A 880 32.71 6.59 25.02
C GLU A 880 34.15 6.36 25.50
N ASP A 881 34.56 5.10 25.61
CA ASP A 881 35.93 4.70 25.93
C ASP A 881 36.91 4.83 24.74
N GLY A 882 36.42 5.27 23.58
CA GLY A 882 37.18 5.38 22.35
C GLY A 882 37.46 4.05 21.65
N GLY A 883 36.81 2.96 22.07
CA GLY A 883 36.80 1.68 21.36
C GLY A 883 35.75 1.63 20.25
N LEU A 884 36.00 0.78 19.25
CA LEU A 884 35.11 0.59 18.11
C LEU A 884 34.30 -0.70 18.26
N TYR A 885 32.99 -0.60 18.27
CA TYR A 885 32.07 -1.73 18.17
C TYR A 885 31.83 -2.09 16.72
N ILE A 886 32.14 -3.33 16.36
CA ILE A 886 31.87 -3.93 15.06
C ILE A 886 30.53 -4.65 15.19
N GLN A 887 29.49 -4.02 14.66
CA GLN A 887 28.12 -4.50 14.78
C GLN A 887 27.69 -5.39 13.62
N LEU A 888 28.08 -5.06 12.39
CA LEU A 888 27.73 -5.82 11.19
C LEU A 888 28.98 -6.24 10.40
N TYR A 889 28.95 -7.47 9.88
CA TYR A 889 30.04 -8.05 9.09
C TYR A 889 29.80 -7.85 7.58
N LEU A 890 29.79 -6.59 7.12
CA LEU A 890 29.65 -6.19 5.71
C LEU A 890 30.95 -5.59 5.15
N SER A 891 31.38 -5.95 3.93
CA SER A 891 32.64 -5.40 3.40
C SER A 891 32.60 -3.88 3.32
N SER A 892 33.52 -3.21 4.01
CA SER A 892 33.50 -1.77 4.18
C SER A 892 34.89 -1.21 4.51
N SER A 893 35.08 0.09 4.30
CA SER A 893 36.22 0.82 4.83
C SER A 893 35.75 1.92 5.75
N PHE A 894 36.36 2.00 6.94
CA PHE A 894 36.12 3.04 7.92
C PHE A 894 37.37 3.90 8.08
N ARG A 895 37.22 5.20 7.81
CA ARG A 895 38.25 6.21 8.04
C ARG A 895 38.17 6.73 9.48
N TRP A 896 39.04 6.22 10.34
CA TRP A 896 39.09 6.60 11.74
C TRP A 896 40.00 7.82 11.95
N GLU A 897 39.46 9.02 11.68
CA GLU A 897 40.23 10.28 11.70
C GLU A 897 40.97 10.53 13.02
N GLN A 898 40.34 10.27 14.18
CA GLN A 898 40.93 10.52 15.50
C GLN A 898 42.18 9.66 15.78
N LYS A 899 42.29 8.51 15.12
CA LYS A 899 43.43 7.60 15.23
C LYS A 899 44.38 7.70 14.02
N GLY A 900 43.97 8.42 12.98
CA GLY A 900 44.72 8.54 11.73
C GLY A 900 44.90 7.21 10.99
N VAL A 901 43.95 6.27 11.15
CA VAL A 901 43.96 4.94 10.52
C VAL A 901 42.73 4.73 9.65
N THR A 902 42.86 3.87 8.65
CA THR A 902 41.76 3.27 7.91
C THR A 902 41.68 1.80 8.27
N LEU A 903 40.50 1.37 8.73
CA LEU A 903 40.16 -0.02 8.97
C LEU A 903 39.36 -0.54 7.77
N THR A 904 39.89 -1.52 7.07
CA THR A 904 39.19 -2.16 5.95
C THR A 904 38.70 -3.54 6.37
N GLN A 905 37.40 -3.76 6.31
CA GLN A 905 36.73 -5.04 6.54
C GLN A 905 36.39 -5.68 5.19
N THR A 906 36.89 -6.88 4.95
CA THR A 906 36.49 -7.73 3.81
C THR A 906 35.70 -8.91 4.36
N ALA A 907 34.45 -9.01 3.95
CA ALA A 907 33.50 -10.05 4.33
C ALA A 907 32.64 -10.37 3.10
N ASP A 908 32.96 -11.48 2.44
CA ASP A 908 32.18 -11.95 1.29
C ASP A 908 30.79 -12.37 1.78
N PHE A 909 29.74 -11.84 1.16
CA PHE A 909 28.38 -12.14 1.59
C PHE A 909 27.88 -13.45 0.96
N PRO A 910 27.33 -14.40 1.74
CA PRO A 910 27.13 -14.32 3.18
C PRO A 910 28.41 -14.60 3.99
N ALA A 911 28.65 -13.80 5.04
CA ALA A 911 29.94 -13.75 5.74
C ALA A 911 30.19 -14.96 6.66
N PHE A 912 30.95 -15.95 6.17
CA PHE A 912 31.53 -17.01 7.00
C PHE A 912 32.86 -16.60 7.66
N GLU A 913 33.54 -15.64 7.05
CA GLU A 913 34.79 -15.06 7.52
C GLU A 913 34.74 -13.55 7.31
N SER A 914 35.31 -12.79 8.25
CA SER A 914 35.55 -11.36 8.09
C SER A 914 37.00 -11.02 8.41
N VAL A 915 37.70 -10.40 7.47
CA VAL A 915 39.11 -10.01 7.57
C VAL A 915 39.23 -8.50 7.68
N PHE A 916 39.83 -8.03 8.77
CA PHE A 916 40.10 -6.62 9.01
C PHE A 916 41.58 -6.35 8.75
N THR A 917 41.87 -5.34 7.93
CA THR A 917 43.23 -4.86 7.66
C THR A 917 43.37 -3.42 8.17
N ILE A 918 44.47 -3.15 8.85
CA ILE A 918 44.78 -1.82 9.39
C ILE A 918 45.90 -1.21 8.55
N ASP A 919 45.71 0.00 8.01
CA ASP A 919 46.65 0.61 7.06
C ASP A 919 47.91 1.20 7.73
N ARG A 920 47.83 1.56 9.02
CA ARG A 920 48.87 2.26 9.77
C ARG A 920 48.97 1.76 11.21
N ALA A 921 50.17 1.90 11.80
CA ALA A 921 50.38 1.49 13.17
C ALA A 921 49.57 2.35 14.15
N ALA A 922 48.76 1.71 15.01
CA ALA A 922 47.97 2.37 16.03
C ALA A 922 47.55 1.42 17.16
N ARG A 923 47.32 1.97 18.35
CA ARG A 923 46.67 1.26 19.44
C ARG A 923 45.16 1.32 19.29
N LEU A 924 44.52 0.18 19.08
CA LEU A 924 43.08 0.08 18.86
C LEU A 924 42.45 -0.83 19.91
N LYS A 925 41.24 -0.46 20.33
CA LYS A 925 40.33 -1.26 21.14
C LYS A 925 39.11 -1.59 20.29
N LEU A 926 38.88 -2.87 20.03
CA LEU A 926 37.86 -3.36 19.11
C LEU A 926 36.92 -4.32 19.86
N TYR A 927 35.62 -4.12 19.70
CA TYR A 927 34.57 -4.98 20.23
C TYR A 927 33.88 -5.70 19.06
N PHE A 928 34.16 -6.98 18.89
CA PHE A 928 33.58 -7.80 17.82
C PHE A 928 32.29 -8.44 18.32
N ARG A 929 31.14 -8.15 17.69
CA ARG A 929 29.88 -8.83 18.01
C ARG A 929 30.04 -10.33 17.79
N ILE A 930 29.58 -11.11 18.75
CA ILE A 930 29.44 -12.56 18.68
C ILE A 930 27.95 -12.84 18.44
N PRO A 931 27.52 -13.14 17.20
CA PRO A 931 26.13 -13.45 16.92
C PRO A 931 25.64 -14.69 17.67
N TYR A 932 24.38 -14.70 18.10
CA TYR A 932 23.77 -15.83 18.81
C TYR A 932 23.91 -17.15 18.01
N TRP A 933 23.77 -17.10 16.69
CA TRP A 933 23.75 -18.27 15.80
C TRP A 933 25.11 -18.95 15.60
N CYS A 934 26.24 -18.34 16.02
CA CYS A 934 27.57 -18.96 15.94
C CYS A 934 28.36 -18.89 17.25
N ARG A 935 27.75 -18.58 18.40
CA ARG A 935 28.45 -18.35 19.68
C ARG A 935 29.51 -19.41 20.00
N ASP A 936 29.12 -20.69 19.94
CA ASP A 936 29.98 -21.82 20.34
C ASP A 936 31.15 -22.09 19.38
N SER A 937 31.11 -21.51 18.17
CA SER A 937 32.09 -21.74 17.10
C SER A 937 32.75 -20.45 16.60
N PHE A 938 32.43 -19.31 17.21
CA PHE A 938 33.06 -18.03 16.92
C PHE A 938 34.54 -18.09 17.29
N SER A 939 35.41 -17.60 16.41
CA SER A 939 36.83 -17.48 16.74
C SER A 939 37.46 -16.27 16.08
N LEU A 940 38.53 -15.78 16.72
CA LEU A 940 39.28 -14.61 16.27
C LEU A 940 40.77 -14.95 16.24
N SER A 941 41.47 -14.53 15.19
CA SER A 941 42.94 -14.61 15.10
C SER A 941 43.55 -13.29 14.65
N VAL A 942 44.80 -13.04 15.05
CA VAL A 942 45.60 -11.90 14.59
C VAL A 942 46.84 -12.45 13.90
N ASN A 943 47.02 -12.12 12.62
CA ASN A 943 48.12 -12.63 11.79
C ASN A 943 48.24 -14.16 11.84
N GLY A 944 47.11 -14.87 11.84
CA GLY A 944 47.03 -16.34 11.91
C GLY A 944 47.20 -16.93 13.32
N VAL A 945 47.45 -16.11 14.35
CA VAL A 945 47.55 -16.56 15.74
C VAL A 945 46.21 -16.40 16.43
N GLN A 946 45.60 -17.52 16.82
CA GLN A 946 44.29 -17.55 17.49
C GLN A 946 44.35 -16.82 18.84
N GLN A 947 43.33 -16.00 19.13
CA GLN A 947 43.24 -15.21 20.35
C GLN A 947 42.32 -15.89 21.37
N THR A 948 42.66 -15.78 22.66
CA THR A 948 41.74 -16.13 23.74
C THR A 948 40.68 -15.03 23.86
N LEU A 949 39.41 -15.39 23.69
CA LEU A 949 38.30 -14.44 23.73
C LEU A 949 38.11 -13.92 25.17
N ARG A 950 38.19 -12.60 25.33
CA ARG A 950 37.71 -11.91 26.53
C ARG A 950 36.33 -11.35 26.22
N TYR A 951 35.35 -11.72 27.02
CA TYR A 951 34.00 -11.19 26.89
C TYR A 951 33.91 -9.84 27.61
N ALA A 952 33.28 -8.85 26.97
CA ALA A 952 32.86 -7.66 27.70
C ALA A 952 31.87 -8.11 28.79
N ALA A 953 32.08 -7.71 30.05
CA ALA A 953 31.14 -8.04 31.12
C ALA A 953 29.75 -7.50 30.74
N ASP A 954 28.71 -8.34 30.85
CA ASP A 954 27.34 -7.89 30.71
C ASP A 954 27.11 -6.79 31.77
N ASN A 955 27.00 -5.53 31.32
CA ASN A 955 26.72 -4.38 32.17
C ASN A 955 25.29 -4.42 32.77
N ALA A 956 24.66 -5.59 32.84
CA ALA A 956 23.35 -5.78 33.42
C ALA A 956 23.35 -5.70 34.97
N ASN A 957 24.51 -5.66 35.65
CA ASN A 957 24.52 -5.60 37.13
C ASN A 957 25.85 -5.13 37.79
N THR A 958 26.40 -3.96 37.44
CA THR A 958 27.52 -3.36 38.19
C THR A 958 27.05 -2.31 39.18
N ASP A 959 26.50 -2.75 40.32
CA ASP A 959 26.29 -1.92 41.52
C ASP A 959 26.94 -2.55 42.78
N SER A 960 28.04 -3.29 42.59
CA SER A 960 28.91 -3.75 43.68
C SER A 960 30.30 -3.15 43.51
N GLY A 961 30.60 -2.10 44.28
CA GLY A 961 31.89 -1.42 44.28
C GLY A 961 33.05 -2.31 44.76
N ILE A 962 33.60 -3.12 43.85
CA ILE A 962 34.85 -3.86 44.04
C ILE A 962 35.89 -3.28 43.08
N SER A 963 37.02 -2.85 43.63
CA SER A 963 38.14 -2.28 42.88
C SER A 963 38.89 -3.32 42.03
N ASP A 964 39.50 -2.85 40.94
CA ASP A 964 40.29 -3.55 39.90
C ASP A 964 41.49 -4.43 40.38
N SER A 965 41.62 -4.77 41.65
CA SER A 965 42.76 -5.55 42.17
C SER A 965 42.49 -7.01 42.52
N ASP A 966 41.24 -7.49 42.54
CA ASP A 966 40.89 -8.83 43.06
C ASP A 966 40.10 -9.72 42.08
N ILE A 967 40.47 -9.75 40.79
CA ILE A 967 39.94 -10.75 39.84
C ILE A 967 41.01 -11.82 39.60
N SER A 968 41.00 -12.86 40.42
CA SER A 968 41.70 -14.12 40.15
C SER A 968 40.71 -15.17 39.63
N ASP A 969 41.00 -15.73 38.46
CA ASP A 969 40.60 -17.06 37.95
C ASP A 969 39.32 -17.70 38.54
N ALA A 970 38.18 -17.01 38.44
CA ALA A 970 36.89 -17.62 38.72
C ALA A 970 36.28 -18.13 37.41
N ALA A 971 36.35 -19.45 37.21
CA ALA A 971 35.52 -20.15 36.24
C ALA A 971 34.05 -19.93 36.63
N VAL A 972 33.27 -19.35 35.73
CA VAL A 972 31.82 -19.22 35.87
C VAL A 972 31.24 -20.64 35.86
N SER A 973 30.57 -21.03 36.95
CA SER A 973 29.91 -22.33 37.08
C SER A 973 28.57 -22.33 36.35
N ASP A 974 28.28 -23.40 35.60
CA ASP A 974 26.96 -23.73 35.06
C ASP A 974 25.88 -23.64 36.17
N GLY A 975 25.07 -22.59 36.17
CA GLY A 975 24.04 -22.42 37.19
C GLY A 975 23.36 -21.05 37.28
N ASP A 976 23.88 -20.01 36.62
CA ASP A 976 23.16 -18.74 36.49
C ASP A 976 22.05 -18.89 35.46
N ILE A 977 20.81 -18.66 35.89
CA ILE A 977 19.61 -18.69 35.05
C ILE A 977 19.71 -17.50 34.09
N PHE A 978 20.20 -17.76 32.88
CA PHE A 978 20.14 -16.84 31.75
C PHE A 978 18.65 -16.54 31.43
N PRO A 979 18.27 -15.29 31.09
CA PRO A 979 16.94 -15.01 30.58
C PRO A 979 16.70 -15.85 29.31
N GLU A 980 15.56 -16.55 29.24
CA GLU A 980 15.14 -17.28 28.04
C GLU A 980 15.11 -16.31 26.85
N ASP A 981 15.93 -16.60 25.84
CA ASP A 981 16.30 -15.70 24.75
C ASP A 981 15.41 -16.04 23.55
N THR A 982 14.36 -15.26 23.29
CA THR A 982 13.44 -15.56 22.19
C THR A 982 13.03 -14.31 21.45
N PHE A 983 13.66 -14.10 20.29
CA PHE A 983 13.09 -13.29 19.21
C PHE A 983 12.03 -14.13 18.51
N CYS A 984 10.84 -13.58 18.27
CA CYS A 984 9.78 -14.18 17.43
C CYS A 984 9.31 -15.61 17.80
N GLY A 985 9.66 -16.10 18.99
CA GLY A 985 9.40 -17.46 19.50
C GLY A 985 10.68 -18.22 19.88
N VAL A 986 10.57 -19.52 20.19
CA VAL A 986 11.71 -20.32 20.67
C VAL A 986 12.63 -20.69 19.51
N ASP A 987 13.89 -20.27 19.56
CA ASP A 987 14.89 -20.64 18.56
C ASP A 987 15.73 -21.79 19.14
N SER A 988 15.98 -22.84 18.35
CA SER A 988 16.62 -24.06 18.84
C SER A 988 18.07 -23.86 19.29
N MET A 989 18.65 -22.68 19.06
CA MET A 989 20.01 -22.31 19.47
C MET A 989 20.05 -21.39 20.69
N THR A 990 18.90 -20.88 21.18
CA THR A 990 18.86 -19.69 22.05
C THR A 990 18.91 -19.95 23.56
N ASP A 991 19.35 -21.11 24.02
CA ASP A 991 19.72 -21.25 25.44
C ASP A 991 20.99 -20.45 25.80
N LYS A 992 21.60 -19.71 24.85
CA LYS A 992 22.83 -18.92 24.99
C LYS A 992 22.75 -17.60 24.22
N CYS A 993 22.80 -16.46 24.92
CA CYS A 993 22.83 -15.10 24.33
C CYS A 993 24.10 -14.86 23.48
N GLY A 994 24.12 -13.89 22.57
CA GLY A 994 25.37 -13.46 21.92
C GLY A 994 26.35 -12.74 22.87
N GLY A 995 27.13 -11.80 22.34
CA GLY A 995 27.98 -10.93 23.17
C GLY A 995 29.01 -10.14 22.36
N TYR A 996 30.08 -9.68 23.01
CA TYR A 996 31.21 -9.03 22.34
C TYR A 996 32.56 -9.57 22.80
N ALA A 997 33.41 -9.91 21.85
CA ALA A 997 34.83 -10.21 22.09
C ALA A 997 35.65 -8.91 22.06
N VAL A 998 36.45 -8.68 23.09
CA VAL A 998 37.29 -7.48 23.21
C VAL A 998 38.72 -7.78 22.78
N LEU A 999 39.25 -6.97 21.87
CA LEU A 999 40.64 -7.00 21.45
C LEU A 999 41.25 -5.59 21.58
N GLU A 1000 42.16 -5.40 22.53
CA GLU A 1000 42.92 -4.17 22.69
C GLU A 1000 44.42 -4.44 22.59
N ARG A 1001 45.09 -3.79 21.62
CA ARG A 1001 46.54 -3.91 21.44
C ARG A 1001 47.10 -2.84 20.49
N ASP A 1002 48.42 -2.76 20.45
CA ASP A 1002 49.16 -2.06 19.40
C ASP A 1002 49.19 -2.93 18.14
N PHE A 1003 48.70 -2.37 17.03
CA PHE A 1003 48.73 -2.98 15.70
C PHE A 1003 49.81 -2.32 14.84
N ALA A 1004 50.45 -3.11 13.98
CA ALA A 1004 51.33 -2.65 12.92
C ALA A 1004 50.55 -2.39 11.63
N ALA A 1005 51.13 -1.59 10.74
CA ALA A 1005 50.59 -1.42 9.40
C ALA A 1005 50.57 -2.77 8.65
N GLY A 1006 49.41 -3.14 8.11
CA GLY A 1006 49.17 -4.39 7.41
C GLY A 1006 48.79 -5.58 8.30
N ASP A 1007 48.68 -5.40 9.62
CA ASP A 1007 48.15 -6.44 10.50
C ASP A 1007 46.73 -6.84 10.07
N LYS A 1008 46.47 -8.15 10.16
CA LYS A 1008 45.18 -8.75 9.80
C LYS A 1008 44.53 -9.39 11.02
N ILE A 1009 43.27 -9.03 11.24
CA ILE A 1009 42.39 -9.70 12.22
C ILE A 1009 41.40 -10.53 11.41
N THR A 1010 41.33 -11.83 11.67
CA THR A 1010 40.38 -12.73 11.00
C THR A 1010 39.36 -13.21 12.02
N VAL A 1011 38.09 -12.94 11.73
CA VAL A 1011 36.92 -13.40 12.51
C VAL A 1011 36.22 -14.52 11.75
N GLN A 1012 36.03 -15.67 12.39
CA GLN A 1012 35.31 -16.82 11.83
C GLN A 1012 33.88 -16.84 12.37
N LEU A 1013 32.92 -16.97 11.46
CA LEU A 1013 31.48 -16.88 11.67
C LEU A 1013 30.75 -18.09 11.04
N PRO A 1014 31.06 -19.33 11.45
CA PRO A 1014 30.51 -20.52 10.80
C PRO A 1014 28.98 -20.60 10.97
N HIS A 1015 28.26 -20.74 9.86
CA HIS A 1015 26.81 -20.92 9.86
C HIS A 1015 26.42 -22.37 10.21
N ARG A 1016 25.27 -22.52 10.86
CA ARG A 1016 24.63 -23.81 11.16
C ARG A 1016 23.13 -23.77 10.90
N LEU A 1017 22.55 -24.91 10.56
CA LEU A 1017 21.09 -25.03 10.47
C LEU A 1017 20.46 -25.07 11.85
N HIS A 1018 19.39 -24.31 12.02
CA HIS A 1018 18.57 -24.28 13.21
C HIS A 1018 17.11 -23.96 12.88
N LEU A 1019 16.22 -24.14 13.85
CA LEU A 1019 14.79 -23.89 13.70
C LEU A 1019 14.39 -22.69 14.55
N CYS A 1020 13.61 -21.78 13.96
CA CYS A 1020 12.97 -20.68 14.67
C CYS A 1020 11.47 -20.98 14.77
N TYR A 1021 11.03 -21.46 15.94
CA TYR A 1021 9.66 -21.87 16.18
C TYR A 1021 8.74 -20.66 16.41
N THR A 1022 7.52 -20.74 15.92
CA THR A 1022 6.45 -19.86 16.41
C THR A 1022 6.07 -20.25 17.85
N PRO A 1023 5.57 -19.30 18.66
CA PRO A 1023 5.11 -19.61 20.03
C PRO A 1023 3.91 -20.57 20.08
N ASP A 1024 3.08 -20.57 19.03
CA ASP A 1024 1.91 -21.43 18.85
C ASP A 1024 2.16 -22.57 17.85
N SER A 1025 1.31 -23.59 17.91
CA SER A 1025 1.27 -24.69 16.95
C SER A 1025 0.25 -24.42 15.84
N TYR A 1026 0.48 -25.04 14.67
CA TYR A 1026 -0.47 -25.05 13.57
C TYR A 1026 -0.99 -26.49 13.37
N GLU A 1027 -2.31 -26.68 13.38
CA GLU A 1027 -2.95 -28.02 13.30
C GLU A 1027 -2.38 -29.04 14.32
N ALA A 1028 -2.14 -28.58 15.55
CA ALA A 1028 -1.52 -29.36 16.63
C ALA A 1028 -0.09 -29.87 16.36
N MET A 1029 0.59 -29.34 15.34
CA MET A 1029 2.01 -29.57 15.10
C MET A 1029 2.82 -28.30 15.38
N PRO A 1030 4.03 -28.40 15.96
CA PRO A 1030 4.94 -27.27 16.06
C PRO A 1030 5.18 -26.64 14.68
N ALA A 1031 5.15 -25.32 14.59
CA ALA A 1031 5.44 -24.58 13.36
C ALA A 1031 6.78 -23.84 13.51
N ALA A 1032 7.62 -23.86 12.48
CA ALA A 1032 8.92 -23.19 12.50
C ALA A 1032 9.37 -22.74 11.10
N SER A 1033 10.25 -21.73 11.07
CA SER A 1033 11.08 -21.43 9.92
C SER A 1033 12.42 -22.17 10.02
N LEU A 1034 12.96 -22.58 8.86
CA LEU A 1034 14.32 -23.10 8.76
C LEU A 1034 15.31 -21.94 8.65
N MET A 1035 16.37 -21.95 9.44
CA MET A 1035 17.41 -20.92 9.47
C MET A 1035 18.77 -21.52 9.10
N TYR A 1036 19.61 -20.78 8.39
CA TYR A 1036 21.04 -21.09 8.18
C TYR A 1036 21.89 -19.89 8.55
N GLY A 1037 22.55 -19.92 9.71
CA GLY A 1037 23.13 -18.70 10.30
C GLY A 1037 22.05 -17.60 10.43
N PRO A 1038 22.27 -16.36 9.98
CA PRO A 1038 21.27 -15.30 10.09
C PRO A 1038 20.13 -15.42 9.05
N PHE A 1039 20.19 -16.35 8.10
CA PHE A 1039 19.27 -16.40 6.96
C PHE A 1039 18.05 -17.29 7.20
N VAL A 1040 16.86 -16.74 6.97
CA VAL A 1040 15.64 -17.52 6.81
C VAL A 1040 15.68 -18.23 5.46
N MET A 1041 15.55 -19.55 5.49
CA MET A 1041 15.59 -20.42 4.32
C MET A 1041 14.16 -20.74 3.88
N THR A 1042 13.81 -20.33 2.67
CA THR A 1042 12.47 -20.47 2.09
C THR A 1042 12.43 -21.58 1.05
N ALA A 1043 11.40 -22.43 1.08
CA ALA A 1043 11.21 -23.47 0.08
C ALA A 1043 10.51 -22.90 -1.16
N LEU A 1044 11.08 -23.09 -2.34
CA LEU A 1044 10.46 -22.69 -3.60
C LEU A 1044 9.33 -23.67 -3.96
N ALA A 1045 8.09 -23.25 -3.70
CA ALA A 1045 6.90 -24.07 -3.91
C ALA A 1045 5.65 -23.21 -4.12
N SER A 1046 4.79 -23.61 -5.05
CA SER A 1046 3.56 -22.88 -5.40
C SER A 1046 2.30 -23.40 -4.70
N GLY A 1047 2.37 -24.52 -3.98
CA GLY A 1047 1.24 -25.02 -3.21
C GLY A 1047 0.88 -24.05 -2.08
N THR A 1048 -0.40 -23.95 -1.72
CA THR A 1048 -0.90 -23.05 -0.66
C THR A 1048 -1.11 -23.77 0.68
N GLU A 1049 -0.83 -25.07 0.74
CA GLU A 1049 -0.94 -25.87 1.95
C GLU A 1049 0.38 -25.90 2.72
N TRP A 1050 0.32 -25.90 4.05
CA TRP A 1050 1.52 -26.02 4.89
C TRP A 1050 2.29 -27.31 4.60
N ILE A 1051 3.60 -27.19 4.38
CA ILE A 1051 4.51 -28.31 4.19
C ILE A 1051 4.96 -28.86 5.56
N THR A 1052 4.94 -30.19 5.71
CA THR A 1052 5.50 -30.86 6.90
C THR A 1052 6.92 -31.35 6.62
N LEU A 1053 7.87 -30.95 7.46
CA LEU A 1053 9.25 -31.44 7.45
C LEU A 1053 9.43 -32.47 8.57
N SER A 1054 9.93 -33.66 8.22
CA SER A 1054 10.29 -34.70 9.20
C SER A 1054 11.79 -34.67 9.41
N LEU A 1055 12.22 -34.10 10.53
CA LEU A 1055 13.62 -33.77 10.79
C LEU A 1055 14.18 -34.64 11.93
N PRO A 1056 15.42 -35.15 11.82
CA PRO A 1056 16.13 -35.71 12.95
C PRO A 1056 16.47 -34.62 13.98
N PRO A 1057 16.91 -34.98 15.20
CA PRO A 1057 17.31 -34.02 16.22
C PRO A 1057 18.38 -33.01 15.79
N GLU A 1058 19.27 -33.40 14.87
CA GLU A 1058 20.24 -32.51 14.22
C GLU A 1058 19.76 -32.18 12.80
N PRO A 1059 19.11 -31.02 12.55
CA PRO A 1059 18.45 -30.72 11.28
C PRO A 1059 19.38 -30.86 10.06
N GLU A 1060 20.66 -30.53 10.20
CA GLU A 1060 21.67 -30.61 9.13
C GLU A 1060 21.75 -31.99 8.47
N ALA A 1061 21.51 -33.07 9.22
CA ALA A 1061 21.55 -34.43 8.70
C ALA A 1061 20.45 -34.74 7.68
N ALA A 1062 19.38 -33.92 7.61
CA ALA A 1062 18.28 -34.10 6.66
C ALA A 1062 18.47 -33.34 5.33
N PHE A 1063 19.45 -32.44 5.22
CA PHE A 1063 19.60 -31.57 4.06
C PHE A 1063 20.87 -31.85 3.28
N VAL A 1064 20.78 -31.82 1.95
CA VAL A 1064 21.95 -31.72 1.09
C VAL A 1064 22.24 -30.24 0.86
N MET A 1065 23.41 -29.79 1.31
CA MET A 1065 23.84 -28.39 1.18
C MET A 1065 24.72 -28.20 -0.06
N ALA A 1066 24.48 -27.13 -0.80
CA ALA A 1066 25.25 -26.72 -1.97
C ALA A 1066 25.40 -25.19 -2.00
N GLU A 1067 26.27 -24.70 -2.88
CA GLU A 1067 26.39 -23.28 -3.18
C GLU A 1067 26.01 -23.04 -4.65
N GLU A 1068 25.12 -22.08 -4.89
CA GLU A 1068 24.75 -21.63 -6.24
C GLU A 1068 24.89 -20.11 -6.33
N ASN A 1069 25.72 -19.61 -7.25
CA ASN A 1069 25.97 -18.18 -7.45
C ASN A 1069 26.40 -17.44 -6.16
N GLY A 1070 27.23 -18.07 -5.32
CA GLY A 1070 27.68 -17.47 -4.05
C GLY A 1070 26.64 -17.53 -2.91
N MET A 1071 25.52 -18.22 -3.09
CA MET A 1071 24.46 -18.32 -2.08
C MET A 1071 24.29 -19.78 -1.61
N PRO A 1072 24.00 -20.00 -0.31
CA PRO A 1072 23.71 -21.34 0.20
C PRO A 1072 22.36 -21.83 -0.31
N VAL A 1073 22.32 -23.06 -0.80
CA VAL A 1073 21.11 -23.76 -1.24
C VAL A 1073 21.00 -25.08 -0.48
N LEU A 1074 19.81 -25.40 0.02
CA LEU A 1074 19.55 -26.65 0.73
C LEU A 1074 18.51 -27.46 -0.03
N TRP A 1075 18.68 -28.78 -0.03
CA TRP A 1075 17.72 -29.71 -0.61
C TRP A 1075 17.21 -30.68 0.45
N TYR A 1076 15.89 -30.79 0.53
CA TYR A 1076 15.18 -31.77 1.34
C TYR A 1076 14.19 -32.49 0.43
N ASP A 1077 14.41 -33.78 0.17
CA ASP A 1077 13.73 -34.53 -0.89
C ASP A 1077 13.77 -33.77 -2.24
N ASN A 1078 12.60 -33.31 -2.72
CA ASN A 1078 12.46 -32.53 -3.96
C ASN A 1078 12.30 -31.02 -3.72
N LEU A 1079 12.34 -30.56 -2.47
CA LEU A 1079 12.20 -29.15 -2.10
C LEU A 1079 13.56 -28.46 -2.13
N LYS A 1080 13.63 -27.38 -2.91
CA LYS A 1080 14.77 -26.48 -2.95
C LYS A 1080 14.54 -25.32 -2.00
N PHE A 1081 15.45 -25.14 -1.05
CA PHE A 1081 15.47 -24.01 -0.13
C PHE A 1081 16.52 -22.99 -0.53
N VAL A 1082 16.13 -21.73 -0.53
CA VAL A 1082 17.01 -20.58 -0.81
C VAL A 1082 16.82 -19.52 0.28
N PRO A 1083 17.82 -18.66 0.54
CA PRO A 1083 17.66 -17.55 1.47
C PRO A 1083 16.50 -16.65 1.05
N MET A 1084 15.82 -16.03 2.02
CA MET A 1084 14.65 -15.19 1.78
C MET A 1084 14.90 -14.14 0.69
N TYR A 1085 16.04 -13.46 0.68
CA TYR A 1085 16.35 -12.46 -0.36
C TYR A 1085 16.43 -13.03 -1.79
N ALA A 1086 16.69 -14.33 -1.96
CA ALA A 1086 16.79 -14.98 -3.25
C ALA A 1086 15.44 -15.47 -3.82
N ALA A 1087 14.39 -15.57 -3.00
CA ALA A 1087 13.06 -16.05 -3.42
C ALA A 1087 12.23 -15.00 -4.19
N HIS A 1088 12.87 -14.22 -5.06
CA HIS A 1088 12.21 -13.17 -5.84
C HIS A 1088 11.45 -13.74 -7.05
N ASN A 1089 10.29 -13.15 -7.38
CA ASN A 1089 9.48 -13.48 -8.57
C ASN A 1089 9.01 -14.95 -8.68
N THR A 1090 9.09 -15.72 -7.58
CA THR A 1090 8.70 -17.14 -7.51
C THR A 1090 7.85 -17.36 -6.25
N PRO A 1091 6.85 -18.26 -6.26
CA PRO A 1091 6.13 -18.65 -5.05
C PRO A 1091 7.04 -19.39 -4.05
N TYR A 1092 6.87 -19.15 -2.76
CA TYR A 1092 7.69 -19.79 -1.71
C TYR A 1092 6.92 -20.03 -0.41
N HIS A 1093 7.53 -20.84 0.47
CA HIS A 1093 7.07 -21.12 1.84
C HIS A 1093 8.16 -20.67 2.82
N THR A 1094 7.77 -19.94 3.87
CA THR A 1094 8.70 -19.46 4.91
C THR A 1094 8.58 -20.27 6.20
N TYR A 1095 7.42 -20.86 6.45
CA TYR A 1095 7.12 -21.62 7.66
C TYR A 1095 6.63 -23.03 7.32
N PHE A 1096 6.92 -23.97 8.21
CA PHE A 1096 6.72 -25.40 8.02
C PHE A 1096 6.17 -26.03 9.30
N LYS A 1097 5.36 -27.09 9.16
CA LYS A 1097 5.03 -27.99 10.28
C LYS A 1097 6.24 -28.88 10.55
N ILE A 1098 6.66 -28.99 11.81
CA ILE A 1098 7.83 -29.76 12.21
C ILE A 1098 7.41 -31.06 12.89
N ASN A 1099 7.91 -32.17 12.36
CA ASN A 1099 7.84 -33.49 12.97
C ASN A 1099 9.26 -33.95 13.33
N LEU A 1100 9.59 -34.03 14.61
CA LEU A 1100 10.92 -34.52 15.05
C LEU A 1100 10.90 -36.05 15.14
N LEU A 1101 11.88 -36.70 14.50
CA LEU A 1101 12.01 -38.16 14.38
C LEU A 1101 12.70 -38.84 15.56
#